data_AF-A0A812NKX3-F1
#
_entry.id   AF-A0A812NKX3-F1
#
_cell.length_a   1.000
_cell.length_b   1.000
_cell.length_c   1.000
_cell.angle_alpha   90.00
_cell.angle_beta   90.00
_cell.angle_gamma   90.00
#
_symmetry.space_group_name_H-M   'P 1'
#
loop_
_entity.id
_entity.type
_entity.pdbx_description
1 polymer ?
#
loop_
_entity_poly.entity_id
_entity_poly.type
_entity_poly.pdbx_seq_one_letter_code
_entity_poly.pdbx_strand_id
1 'polypeptide(L)'
;MTYQLSDFDYVLPSELIAQYPRTNRTDARLLQLLPDGIKHGQFPDIQKHLQPGDLLVINNTKVIKARLFAQKDSGGHAEVLLERLLDTHRALCQVRVSKPLKTGRHLKVAAHQLTCESRRGQFYVLASELPWLDLMDQQGHVPLPPYIERDQAGQQPCALDEERYQTVYGEIPGAVAAPTAGLHFSESLLDALKLQGVGIAQVTLHVGSGTFQPVRGDLANHVMHSEFYQVSNETAQQIQATRQHGGRVIAVGTTVVRTLESSALANGGEVSAGEGDTQLFVTPGFEFKVVDALITNFHLPASTLMMLVTAFAGYDKVMHAYREAVQQRKIAMFEIYATEGAARRGQLTLPHGTVQTPVFMPCGTYGTVKAMTPASLQEVGTQILLGNTFHLMLRPGSERIASFGGLHKFMQWSGPILTDSGGFQVFSLGDLRKMNEEGVIFRSPINGDKVKLTPESATQVQRHLASDVVMVLDECTAHPATHKQAEVSMQLSMRWAVRSRDAFQQSREGALNPGAAQFGIVQGGMFDDLRRESLAALCDVGFEGYAIGGLSVGEEKSDMYSVMEGLLPHMPADKPRYLMGVGTPEDLVRGVALGVDMFDCVMPTRNGRNGYLFTSTGMVKIRNAQHRDADIPLDVACDCYTCSNFSRAYLHHLDRCGEMLGAMLMTQHNLHFYHNLMAGLRLINLLFLGGFVLIFYFLLIRPQNKRRKEHQNLVTNLSKGDEIVTAGGIVGQINKVEDDFIKVQVSENVEMRIQKTAIGATLPKGTIKNLDKD
;
A
#
# COMPACT_ATOMS: atom_id res chain seq x y z
N MET A 1 40.23 -5.56 -21.56
CA MET A 1 39.18 -4.65 -22.05
C MET A 1 39.33 -3.33 -21.32
N THR A 2 39.18 -2.21 -22.01
CA THR A 2 39.18 -0.88 -21.36
C THR A 2 37.74 -0.52 -21.08
N TYR A 3 37.34 -0.52 -19.81
CA TYR A 3 35.98 -0.15 -19.40
C TYR A 3 35.79 1.37 -19.42
N GLN A 4 34.59 1.83 -19.75
CA GLN A 4 34.13 3.21 -19.64
C GLN A 4 33.08 3.34 -18.53
N LEU A 5 32.83 4.57 -18.06
CA LEU A 5 31.85 4.81 -16.98
C LEU A 5 30.45 4.27 -17.32
N SER A 6 30.04 4.39 -18.59
CA SER A 6 28.75 3.90 -19.10
C SER A 6 28.60 2.38 -19.04
N ASP A 7 29.69 1.62 -18.98
CA ASP A 7 29.62 0.16 -18.88
C ASP A 7 29.05 -0.27 -17.52
N PHE A 8 29.29 0.53 -16.47
CA PHE A 8 28.77 0.28 -15.12
C PHE A 8 27.37 0.84 -14.90
N ASP A 9 26.69 1.27 -15.96
CA ASP A 9 25.33 1.80 -15.90
C ASP A 9 24.28 0.67 -16.01
N TYR A 10 23.18 0.85 -15.29
CA TYR A 10 22.01 -0.02 -15.36
C TYR A 10 20.76 0.73 -14.90
N VAL A 11 19.60 0.30 -15.39
CA VAL A 11 18.32 0.92 -15.01
C VAL A 11 17.99 0.57 -13.56
N LEU A 12 18.08 1.56 -12.67
CA LEU A 12 17.59 1.49 -11.30
C LEU A 12 16.36 2.41 -11.15
N PRO A 13 15.14 1.86 -11.10
CA PRO A 13 13.94 2.65 -10.83
C PRO A 13 14.01 3.33 -9.47
N SER A 14 13.64 4.62 -9.40
CA SER A 14 13.72 5.44 -8.19
C SER A 14 12.89 4.86 -7.04
N GLU A 15 11.78 4.19 -7.34
CA GLU A 15 10.91 3.54 -6.35
C GLU A 15 11.57 2.35 -5.64
N LEU A 16 12.68 1.81 -6.17
CA LEU A 16 13.45 0.75 -5.50
C LEU A 16 14.50 1.31 -4.53
N ILE A 17 14.68 2.63 -4.47
CA ILE A 17 15.55 3.29 -3.50
C ILE A 17 14.75 3.54 -2.23
N ALA A 18 15.06 2.78 -1.17
CA ALA A 18 14.38 2.90 0.11
C ALA A 18 14.56 4.31 0.71
N GLN A 19 13.45 5.06 0.79
CA GLN A 19 13.43 6.40 1.40
C GLN A 19 13.41 6.35 2.93
N TYR A 20 12.95 5.23 3.48
CA TYR A 20 12.93 4.93 4.91
C TYR A 20 13.55 3.56 5.17
N PRO A 21 14.25 3.37 6.31
CA PRO A 21 14.71 2.06 6.72
C PRO A 21 13.51 1.13 7.00
N ARG A 22 13.67 -0.17 6.76
CA ARG A 22 12.67 -1.20 7.11
C ARG A 22 12.41 -1.22 8.62
N THR A 23 11.22 -1.65 9.05
CA THR A 23 10.90 -1.79 10.48
C THR A 23 11.94 -2.65 11.21
N ASN A 24 12.25 -3.86 10.70
CA ASN A 24 13.37 -4.64 11.21
C ASN A 24 14.58 -4.54 10.28
N ARG A 25 15.79 -4.42 10.86
CA ARG A 25 17.05 -4.32 10.10
C ARG A 25 17.32 -5.56 9.23
N THR A 26 16.86 -6.72 9.69
CA THR A 26 17.04 -8.04 9.07
C THR A 26 16.08 -8.31 7.91
N ASP A 27 15.06 -7.47 7.68
CA ASP A 27 14.06 -7.66 6.60
C ASP A 27 14.60 -7.28 5.21
N ALA A 28 15.89 -6.96 5.11
CA ALA A 28 16.53 -6.68 3.84
C ALA A 28 16.66 -7.97 3.00
N ARG A 29 16.38 -7.84 1.69
CA ARG A 29 16.61 -8.91 0.73
C ARG A 29 18.10 -9.22 0.61
N LEU A 30 18.43 -10.49 0.43
CA LEU A 30 19.78 -10.95 0.13
C LEU A 30 19.84 -11.45 -1.32
N LEU A 31 20.74 -10.86 -2.11
CA LEU A 31 21.12 -11.38 -3.41
C LEU A 31 22.45 -12.12 -3.26
N GLN A 32 22.45 -13.41 -3.51
CA GLN A 32 23.61 -14.28 -3.36
C GLN A 32 24.21 -14.50 -4.75
N LEU A 33 25.46 -14.08 -4.93
CA LEU A 33 26.22 -14.35 -6.15
C LEU A 33 27.24 -15.45 -5.84
N LEU A 34 26.82 -16.70 -6.01
CA LEU A 34 27.60 -17.89 -5.68
C LEU A 34 28.25 -18.48 -6.95
N PRO A 35 29.25 -19.35 -6.82
CA PRO A 35 29.85 -20.03 -7.97
C PRO A 35 28.85 -20.83 -8.81
N ASP A 36 27.77 -21.34 -8.20
CA ASP A 36 26.72 -22.14 -8.84
C ASP A 36 25.55 -21.31 -9.40
N GLY A 37 25.57 -19.98 -9.23
CA GLY A 37 24.58 -19.07 -9.79
C GLY A 37 24.06 -18.02 -8.82
N ILE A 38 22.98 -17.35 -9.22
CA ILE A 38 22.31 -16.31 -8.44
C ILE A 38 21.18 -16.92 -7.62
N LYS A 39 21.10 -16.61 -6.33
CA LYS A 39 20.00 -17.01 -5.44
C LYS A 39 19.47 -15.80 -4.67
N HIS A 40 18.16 -15.81 -4.40
CA HIS A 40 17.51 -14.77 -3.60
C HIS A 40 17.13 -15.33 -2.24
N GLY A 41 17.27 -14.52 -1.21
CA GLY A 41 16.89 -14.85 0.17
C GLY A 41 16.63 -13.61 1.01
N GLN A 42 16.68 -13.78 2.32
CA GLN A 42 16.65 -12.70 3.31
C GLN A 42 18.03 -12.52 3.94
N PHE A 43 18.32 -11.34 4.47
CA PHE A 43 19.63 -11.03 5.03
C PHE A 43 20.14 -12.06 6.07
N PRO A 44 19.31 -12.60 7.00
CA PRO A 44 19.75 -13.65 7.92
C PRO A 44 20.25 -14.94 7.25
N ASP A 45 19.90 -15.19 5.98
CA ASP A 45 20.38 -16.35 5.23
C ASP A 45 21.90 -16.32 5.00
N ILE A 46 22.60 -15.20 5.26
CA ILE A 46 24.07 -15.18 5.26
C ILE A 46 24.66 -16.25 6.17
N GLN A 47 23.99 -16.59 7.28
CA GLN A 47 24.42 -17.61 8.23
C GLN A 47 24.66 -18.98 7.56
N LYS A 48 23.87 -19.30 6.52
CA LYS A 48 23.97 -20.56 5.77
C LYS A 48 25.22 -20.65 4.90
N HIS A 49 25.87 -19.51 4.63
CA HIS A 49 27.03 -19.41 3.74
C HIS A 49 28.35 -19.19 4.47
N LEU A 50 28.28 -18.89 5.77
CA LEU A 50 29.45 -18.78 6.64
C LEU A 50 29.75 -20.13 7.29
N GLN A 51 31.03 -20.41 7.48
CA GLN A 51 31.55 -21.66 8.04
C GLN A 51 32.29 -21.39 9.35
N PRO A 52 32.33 -22.35 10.28
CA PRO A 52 33.22 -22.27 11.43
C PRO A 52 34.67 -22.03 10.97
N GLY A 53 35.35 -21.05 11.57
CA GLY A 53 36.71 -20.63 11.18
C GLY A 53 36.77 -19.50 10.14
N ASP A 54 35.66 -19.08 9.54
CA ASP A 54 35.64 -17.83 8.78
C ASP A 54 35.84 -16.61 9.71
N LEU A 55 36.41 -15.53 9.18
CA LEU A 55 36.57 -14.26 9.89
C LEU A 55 35.77 -13.16 9.20
N LEU A 56 34.74 -12.66 9.88
CA LEU A 56 33.95 -11.53 9.45
C LEU A 56 34.63 -10.22 9.91
N VAL A 57 35.08 -9.40 8.96
CA VAL A 57 35.70 -8.11 9.25
C VAL A 57 34.69 -6.98 9.03
N ILE A 58 34.44 -6.19 10.07
CA ILE A 58 33.43 -5.12 10.10
C ILE A 58 34.08 -3.75 10.29
N ASN A 59 33.43 -2.70 9.76
CA ASN A 59 33.83 -1.31 10.03
C ASN A 59 33.11 -0.78 11.29
N ASN A 60 33.85 -0.57 12.37
CA ASN A 60 33.32 -0.12 13.66
C ASN A 60 33.18 1.42 13.77
N THR A 61 33.28 2.14 12.65
CA THR A 61 33.10 3.59 12.66
C THR A 61 31.64 3.95 12.96
N LYS A 62 31.45 4.93 13.83
CA LYS A 62 30.19 5.55 14.19
C LYS A 62 29.97 6.83 13.39
N VAL A 63 28.75 6.97 12.86
CA VAL A 63 28.32 8.19 12.17
C VAL A 63 28.18 9.31 13.17
N ILE A 64 28.78 10.45 12.86
CA ILE A 64 28.65 11.68 13.65
C ILE A 64 27.59 12.58 13.02
N LYS A 65 27.01 13.48 13.84
CA LYS A 65 26.02 14.47 13.41
C LYS A 65 26.63 15.61 12.58
N ALA A 66 27.33 15.27 11.50
CA ALA A 66 28.27 16.12 10.76
C ALA A 66 27.66 17.36 10.06
N ARG A 67 26.33 17.53 10.02
CA ARG A 67 25.67 18.68 9.37
C ARG A 67 25.19 19.70 10.40
N LEU A 68 25.59 20.95 10.24
CA LEU A 68 25.08 22.10 11.00
C LEU A 68 24.35 23.08 10.09
N PHE A 69 23.22 23.59 10.58
CA PHE A 69 22.55 24.76 10.01
C PHE A 69 23.01 26.01 10.73
N ALA A 70 23.47 27.00 9.96
CA ALA A 70 24.07 28.21 10.49
C ALA A 70 23.53 29.46 9.78
N GLN A 71 23.75 30.61 10.40
CA GLN A 71 23.46 31.91 9.81
C GLN A 71 24.74 32.74 9.75
N LYS A 72 25.04 33.31 8.58
CA LYS A 72 26.13 34.27 8.43
C LYS A 72 25.81 35.51 9.28
N ASP A 73 26.84 36.08 9.88
CA ASP A 73 26.84 37.41 10.50
C ASP A 73 26.26 38.55 9.61
N SER A 74 26.19 38.32 8.29
CA SER A 74 25.64 39.22 7.26
C SER A 74 24.17 38.94 6.91
N GLY A 75 23.51 38.02 7.62
CA GLY A 75 22.06 37.75 7.52
C GLY A 75 21.66 36.62 6.56
N GLY A 76 22.59 35.94 5.89
CA GLY A 76 22.29 34.82 4.97
C GLY A 76 22.43 33.44 5.62
N HIS A 77 21.61 32.46 5.20
CA HIS A 77 21.73 31.07 5.63
C HIS A 77 23.01 30.40 5.13
N ALA A 78 23.53 29.49 5.94
CA ALA A 78 24.68 28.65 5.65
C ALA A 78 24.40 27.22 6.12
N GLU A 79 24.84 26.25 5.32
CA GLU A 79 24.87 24.84 5.72
C GLU A 79 26.35 24.44 5.81
N VAL A 80 26.75 23.86 6.93
CA VAL A 80 28.12 23.42 7.20
C VAL A 80 28.12 21.90 7.30
N LEU A 81 28.92 21.24 6.46
CA LEU A 81 29.16 19.82 6.53
C LEU A 81 30.60 19.59 6.97
N LEU A 82 30.78 18.92 8.10
CA LEU A 82 32.08 18.52 8.63
C LEU A 82 32.72 17.47 7.71
N GLU A 83 33.97 17.73 7.27
CA GLU A 83 34.74 16.78 6.47
C GLU A 83 35.77 16.05 7.33
N ARG A 84 36.56 16.80 8.09
CA ARG A 84 37.67 16.26 8.90
C ARG A 84 37.96 17.16 10.09
N LEU A 85 38.13 16.57 11.26
CA LEU A 85 38.67 17.27 12.42
C LEU A 85 40.17 17.48 12.22
N LEU A 86 40.65 18.72 12.40
CA LEU A 86 42.07 19.04 12.38
C LEU A 86 42.66 18.96 13.79
N ASP A 87 41.87 19.37 14.78
CA ASP A 87 42.08 19.21 16.21
C ASP A 87 40.74 19.38 16.95
N THR A 88 40.77 19.50 18.27
CA THR A 88 39.59 19.64 19.13
C THR A 88 38.68 20.81 18.73
N HIS A 89 39.24 21.93 18.26
CA HIS A 89 38.50 23.18 18.00
C HIS A 89 38.51 23.62 16.54
N ARG A 90 39.30 23.00 15.67
CA ARG A 90 39.36 23.32 14.25
C ARG A 90 38.95 22.14 13.39
N ALA A 91 38.15 22.42 12.38
CA ALA A 91 37.72 21.43 11.41
C ALA A 91 37.80 21.96 9.98
N LEU A 92 38.01 21.02 9.06
CA LEU A 92 37.82 21.20 7.65
C LEU A 92 36.35 20.92 7.33
N CYS A 93 35.67 21.88 6.70
CA CYS A 93 34.24 21.81 6.41
C CYS A 93 33.93 22.21 4.96
N GLN A 94 32.89 21.62 4.38
CA GLN A 94 32.20 22.19 3.23
C GLN A 94 31.15 23.17 3.73
N VAL A 95 31.08 24.36 3.13
CA VAL A 95 30.11 25.39 3.53
C VAL A 95 29.30 25.81 2.31
N ARG A 96 28.01 25.50 2.32
CA ARG A 96 27.07 25.91 1.28
C ARG A 96 26.44 27.24 1.67
N VAL A 97 26.79 28.28 0.90
CA VAL A 97 26.36 29.68 1.11
C VAL A 97 26.17 30.37 -0.24
N SER A 98 25.27 31.35 -0.30
CA SER A 98 25.01 32.14 -1.52
C SER A 98 26.22 32.98 -1.96
N LYS A 99 27.02 33.46 -1.00
CA LYS A 99 28.28 34.16 -1.24
C LYS A 99 29.37 33.54 -0.37
N PRO A 100 30.55 33.21 -0.94
CA PRO A 100 31.66 32.61 -0.20
C PRO A 100 31.98 33.33 1.11
N LEU A 101 32.30 32.55 2.14
CA LEU A 101 32.68 33.08 3.45
C LEU A 101 34.11 33.65 3.36
N LYS A 102 34.32 34.88 3.81
CA LYS A 102 35.66 35.49 3.87
C LYS A 102 36.34 35.10 5.18
N THR A 103 37.67 34.98 5.17
CA THR A 103 38.47 34.82 6.38
C THR A 103 38.12 35.91 7.40
N GLY A 104 38.00 35.52 8.67
CA GLY A 104 37.61 36.37 9.80
C GLY A 104 36.10 36.60 9.94
N ARG A 105 35.26 36.09 9.04
CA ARG A 105 33.79 36.14 9.19
C ARG A 105 33.27 34.98 10.01
N HIS A 106 32.07 35.17 10.57
CA HIS A 106 31.49 34.25 11.52
C HIS A 106 30.18 33.63 11.01
N LEU A 107 29.96 32.38 11.40
CA LEU A 107 28.70 31.66 11.26
C LEU A 107 28.11 31.42 12.65
N LYS A 108 26.86 31.78 12.85
CA LYS A 108 26.12 31.54 14.08
C LYS A 108 25.37 30.22 13.99
N VAL A 109 25.60 29.32 14.95
CA VAL A 109 24.94 28.03 15.09
C VAL A 109 24.26 28.02 16.45
N ALA A 110 22.94 28.22 16.48
CA ALA A 110 22.18 28.44 17.72
C ALA A 110 22.82 29.54 18.60
N ALA A 111 23.34 29.16 19.78
CA ALA A 111 24.02 30.07 20.72
C ALA A 111 25.54 30.16 20.51
N HIS A 112 26.11 29.37 19.61
CA HIS A 112 27.56 29.25 19.38
C HIS A 112 28.00 29.94 18.09
N GLN A 113 29.31 30.23 18.02
CA GLN A 113 29.91 30.90 16.88
C GLN A 113 31.05 30.06 16.27
N LEU A 114 31.04 29.95 14.94
CA LEU A 114 32.12 29.38 14.14
C LEU A 114 32.85 30.50 13.40
N THR A 115 34.18 30.50 13.44
CA THR A 115 35.03 31.51 12.78
C THR A 115 35.74 30.91 11.58
N CYS A 116 35.64 31.58 10.43
CA CYS A 116 36.36 31.17 9.22
C CYS A 116 37.83 31.60 9.30
N GLU A 117 38.75 30.67 9.56
CA GLU A 117 40.19 30.97 9.63
C GLU A 117 40.84 31.02 8.25
N SER A 118 40.51 30.06 7.37
CA SER A 118 41.10 30.00 6.03
C SER A 118 40.23 29.19 5.07
N ARG A 119 40.60 29.20 3.79
CA ARG A 119 39.96 28.39 2.74
C ARG A 119 41.03 27.56 2.03
N ARG A 120 40.80 26.25 1.89
CA ARG A 120 41.66 25.29 1.19
C ARG A 120 40.88 24.69 0.02
N GLY A 121 41.00 25.32 -1.16
CA GLY A 121 40.23 24.95 -2.34
C GLY A 121 38.72 25.08 -2.12
N GLN A 122 37.99 23.97 -2.16
CA GLN A 122 36.54 23.94 -1.91
C GLN A 122 36.17 23.93 -0.42
N PHE A 123 37.12 23.66 0.48
CA PHE A 123 36.88 23.52 1.91
C PHE A 123 37.22 24.79 2.69
N TYR A 124 36.56 24.98 3.83
CA TYR A 124 36.82 26.04 4.79
C TYR A 124 37.42 25.44 6.06
N VAL A 125 38.40 26.12 6.66
CA VAL A 125 38.86 25.81 8.01
C VAL A 125 38.03 26.67 8.96
N LEU A 126 37.19 26.01 9.76
CA LEU A 126 36.32 26.65 10.73
C LEU A 126 36.82 26.35 12.15
N ALA A 127 36.94 27.39 12.97
CA ALA A 127 37.22 27.29 14.40
C ALA A 127 35.93 27.41 15.21
N SER A 128 35.76 26.56 16.22
CA SER A 128 34.60 26.50 17.11
C SER A 128 34.99 26.84 18.55
N GLU A 129 34.13 27.58 19.26
CA GLU A 129 34.30 27.87 20.69
C GLU A 129 34.17 26.61 21.56
N LEU A 130 33.28 25.70 21.19
CA LEU A 130 33.17 24.37 21.80
C LEU A 130 34.06 23.37 21.05
N PRO A 131 34.50 22.28 21.71
CA PRO A 131 35.00 21.11 21.01
C PRO A 131 34.03 20.70 19.90
N TRP A 132 34.53 20.41 18.70
CA TRP A 132 33.66 20.16 17.54
C TRP A 132 32.68 19.01 17.75
N LEU A 133 33.12 17.94 18.42
CA LEU A 133 32.26 16.80 18.71
C LEU A 133 31.09 17.18 19.63
N ASP A 134 31.35 17.98 20.67
CA ASP A 134 30.30 18.47 21.57
C ASP A 134 29.31 19.38 20.84
N LEU A 135 29.79 20.26 19.95
CA LEU A 135 28.93 21.11 19.13
C LEU A 135 28.04 20.27 18.20
N MET A 136 28.61 19.23 17.57
CA MET A 136 27.88 18.33 16.68
C MET A 136 26.85 17.49 17.44
N ASP A 137 27.17 17.00 18.63
CA ASP A 137 26.22 16.23 19.43
C ASP A 137 25.03 17.09 19.88
N GLN A 138 25.27 18.38 20.16
CA GLN A 138 24.23 19.32 20.62
C GLN A 138 23.38 19.91 19.49
N GLN A 139 23.98 20.26 18.34
CA GLN A 139 23.34 21.06 17.29
C GLN A 139 23.39 20.40 15.90
N GLY A 140 24.15 19.32 15.77
CA GLY A 140 24.34 18.61 14.52
C GLY A 140 23.14 17.76 14.11
N HIS A 141 23.12 17.43 12.84
CA HIS A 141 22.19 16.48 12.24
C HIS A 141 22.97 15.44 11.45
N VAL A 142 22.43 14.22 11.38
CA VAL A 142 22.99 13.14 10.55
C VAL A 142 22.78 13.49 9.08
N PRO A 143 23.85 13.62 8.27
CA PRO A 143 23.70 13.85 6.85
C PRO A 143 23.28 12.55 6.15
N LEU A 144 22.12 12.57 5.51
CA LEU A 144 21.66 11.44 4.70
C LEU A 144 22.26 11.50 3.29
N PRO A 145 22.38 10.36 2.60
CA PRO A 145 22.80 10.33 1.21
C PRO A 145 21.89 11.17 0.30
N PRO A 146 22.42 11.77 -0.78
CA PRO A 146 21.65 12.69 -1.62
C PRO A 146 20.46 12.03 -2.33
N TYR A 147 20.43 10.71 -2.50
CA TYR A 147 19.30 10.00 -3.10
C TYR A 147 18.11 9.76 -2.15
N ILE A 148 18.20 10.25 -0.90
CA ILE A 148 17.08 10.27 0.04
C ILE A 148 16.36 11.63 -0.09
N GLU A 149 15.26 11.65 -0.82
CA GLU A 149 14.59 12.88 -1.28
C GLU A 149 14.01 13.72 -0.14
N ARG A 150 13.57 13.07 0.95
CA ARG A 150 13.02 13.78 2.11
C ARG A 150 14.02 14.71 2.79
N ASP A 151 15.32 14.36 2.76
CA ASP A 151 16.38 15.24 3.28
C ASP A 151 16.57 16.47 2.38
N GLN A 152 16.33 16.33 1.07
CA GLN A 152 16.42 17.46 0.13
C GLN A 152 15.19 18.38 0.16
N ALA A 153 14.00 17.84 0.47
CA ALA A 153 12.75 18.60 0.52
C ALA A 153 12.63 19.54 1.75
N GLY A 154 13.67 19.61 2.58
CA GLY A 154 13.68 20.42 3.80
C GLY A 154 12.79 19.86 4.92
N GLN A 155 12.37 18.59 4.82
CA GLN A 155 11.75 17.91 5.94
C GLN A 155 12.82 17.67 7.00
N GLN A 156 12.52 17.99 8.25
CA GLN A 156 13.48 17.80 9.34
C GLN A 156 13.85 16.30 9.45
N PRO A 157 15.14 15.97 9.63
CA PRO A 157 15.58 14.62 9.94
C PRO A 157 14.76 14.09 11.12
N CYS A 158 14.23 12.88 11.02
CA CYS A 158 13.41 12.31 12.07
C CYS A 158 14.28 11.52 13.04
N ALA A 159 13.82 11.32 14.29
CA ALA A 159 14.56 10.57 15.30
C ALA A 159 14.97 9.15 14.84
N LEU A 160 14.20 8.58 13.90
CA LEU A 160 14.49 7.30 13.26
C LEU A 160 15.84 7.30 12.52
N ASP A 161 16.28 8.43 11.95
CA ASP A 161 17.53 8.51 11.20
C ASP A 161 18.75 8.38 12.09
N GLU A 162 18.72 9.06 13.24
CA GLU A 162 19.79 8.98 14.23
C GLU A 162 19.95 7.56 14.77
N GLU A 163 18.84 6.85 14.96
CA GLU A 163 18.84 5.47 15.43
C GLU A 163 19.24 4.47 14.33
N ARG A 164 18.69 4.63 13.11
CA ARG A 164 18.73 3.61 12.05
C ARG A 164 19.86 3.79 11.06
N TYR A 165 20.37 4.99 10.87
CA TYR A 165 21.52 5.26 10.00
C TYR A 165 22.86 5.05 10.72
N GLN A 166 22.93 3.96 11.48
CA GLN A 166 24.07 3.58 12.32
C GLN A 166 24.10 2.05 12.43
N THR A 167 25.29 1.45 12.44
CA THR A 167 25.47 0.01 12.67
C THR A 167 25.35 -0.32 14.15
N VAL A 168 24.93 -1.54 14.48
CA VAL A 168 24.79 -2.00 15.87
C VAL A 168 26.14 -2.18 16.60
N TYR A 169 27.25 -2.06 15.87
CA TYR A 169 28.62 -2.22 16.34
C TYR A 169 29.48 -0.97 16.07
N GLY A 170 28.84 0.19 15.83
CA GLY A 170 29.56 1.44 15.61
C GLY A 170 30.03 2.03 16.95
N GLU A 171 31.34 2.09 17.14
CA GLU A 171 32.01 2.48 18.39
C GLU A 171 32.81 3.78 18.23
N ILE A 172 33.63 3.89 17.18
CA ILE A 172 34.58 4.99 17.01
C ILE A 172 33.95 6.14 16.22
N PRO A 173 33.67 7.31 16.84
CA PRO A 173 33.05 8.43 16.13
C PRO A 173 34.01 9.02 15.10
N GLY A 174 33.56 9.15 13.84
CA GLY A 174 34.34 9.87 12.84
C GLY A 174 33.82 9.86 11.41
N ALA A 175 32.85 9.00 11.05
CA ALA A 175 32.31 8.99 9.69
C ALA A 175 31.19 10.02 9.51
N VAL A 176 31.20 10.66 8.34
CA VAL A 176 30.08 11.48 7.86
C VAL A 176 28.96 10.58 7.35
N ALA A 177 29.28 9.41 6.79
CA ALA A 177 28.32 8.46 6.24
C ALA A 177 28.43 7.08 6.88
N ALA A 178 27.31 6.36 7.00
CA ALA A 178 27.32 5.03 7.58
C ALA A 178 28.06 4.02 6.68
N PRO A 179 28.78 3.03 7.25
CA PRO A 179 29.21 1.86 6.50
C PRO A 179 27.98 1.00 6.16
N THR A 180 27.31 1.32 5.04
CA THR A 180 25.92 0.91 4.78
C THR A 180 25.68 -0.60 4.73
N ALA A 181 26.70 -1.39 4.34
CA ALA A 181 26.59 -2.85 4.32
C ALA A 181 26.32 -3.42 5.73
N GLY A 182 26.75 -2.72 6.77
CA GLY A 182 26.57 -3.11 8.16
C GLY A 182 25.19 -2.84 8.75
N LEU A 183 24.37 -2.01 8.09
CA LEU A 183 23.09 -1.54 8.64
C LEU A 183 22.05 -2.65 8.84
N HIS A 184 22.23 -3.77 8.14
CA HIS A 184 21.33 -4.92 8.14
C HIS A 184 21.60 -5.94 9.26
N PHE A 185 22.74 -5.83 9.95
CA PHE A 185 23.07 -6.70 11.07
C PHE A 185 22.26 -6.32 12.32
N SER A 186 21.85 -7.35 13.06
CA SER A 186 21.36 -7.24 14.43
C SER A 186 22.38 -7.84 15.40
N GLU A 187 22.31 -7.46 16.68
CA GLU A 187 23.11 -8.09 17.74
C GLU A 187 22.86 -9.60 17.79
N SER A 188 21.59 -10.02 17.72
CA SER A 188 21.20 -11.43 17.71
C SER A 188 21.81 -12.24 16.57
N LEU A 189 21.95 -11.64 15.38
CA LEU A 189 22.58 -12.30 14.25
C LEU A 189 24.10 -12.43 14.47
N LEU A 190 24.75 -11.39 14.97
CA LEU A 190 26.19 -11.45 15.28
C LEU A 190 26.50 -12.49 16.36
N ASP A 191 25.68 -12.58 17.39
CA ASP A 191 25.83 -13.59 18.43
C ASP A 191 25.61 -15.01 17.90
N ALA A 192 24.63 -15.21 17.01
CA ALA A 192 24.42 -16.49 16.33
C ALA A 192 25.65 -16.89 15.48
N LEU A 193 26.27 -15.95 14.78
CA LEU A 193 27.47 -16.19 13.99
C LEU A 193 28.67 -16.57 14.87
N LYS A 194 28.85 -15.88 16.01
CA LYS A 194 29.89 -16.24 17.00
C LYS A 194 29.68 -17.65 17.55
N LEU A 195 28.43 -18.02 17.89
CA LEU A 195 28.09 -19.37 18.36
C LEU A 195 28.34 -20.46 17.32
N GLN A 196 28.24 -20.12 16.03
CA GLN A 196 28.60 -21.00 14.91
C GLN A 196 30.12 -21.14 14.71
N GLY A 197 30.93 -20.38 15.44
CA GLY A 197 32.40 -20.40 15.33
C GLY A 197 32.94 -19.47 14.25
N VAL A 198 32.17 -18.47 13.81
CA VAL A 198 32.65 -17.39 12.93
C VAL A 198 33.33 -16.33 13.79
N GLY A 199 34.59 -16.00 13.49
CA GLY A 199 35.32 -14.93 14.14
C GLY A 199 34.81 -13.56 13.69
N ILE A 200 34.93 -12.54 14.54
CA ILE A 200 34.61 -11.15 14.19
C ILE A 200 35.80 -10.26 14.52
N ALA A 201 36.29 -9.53 13.53
CA ALA A 201 37.36 -8.54 13.67
C ALA A 201 36.87 -7.15 13.26
N GLN A 202 37.50 -6.11 13.78
CA GLN A 202 37.07 -4.72 13.58
C GLN A 202 38.18 -3.88 12.94
N VAL A 203 37.81 -3.14 11.91
CA VAL A 203 38.64 -2.05 11.37
C VAL A 203 37.90 -0.74 11.52
N THR A 204 38.62 0.36 11.53
CA THR A 204 38.03 1.71 11.46
C THR A 204 38.34 2.29 10.10
N LEU A 205 37.32 2.75 9.38
CA LEU A 205 37.48 3.64 8.23
C LEU A 205 36.43 4.74 8.31
N HIS A 206 36.89 5.99 8.40
CA HIS A 206 36.04 7.16 8.45
C HIS A 206 35.57 7.53 7.05
N VAL A 207 34.29 7.24 6.77
CA VAL A 207 33.67 7.50 5.48
C VAL A 207 33.46 9.01 5.33
N GLY A 208 34.08 9.59 4.30
CA GLY A 208 34.02 11.02 4.03
C GLY A 208 32.75 11.43 3.26
N SER A 209 32.54 12.73 3.06
CA SER A 209 31.42 13.20 2.22
C SER A 209 31.63 12.90 0.74
N GLY A 210 32.90 12.70 0.35
CA GLY A 210 33.34 12.35 -0.99
C GLY A 210 32.77 11.04 -1.54
N THR A 211 32.34 10.12 -0.67
CA THR A 211 31.80 8.80 -1.04
C THR A 211 30.53 8.90 -1.89
N PHE A 212 29.78 10.01 -1.81
CA PHE A 212 28.59 10.24 -2.63
C PHE A 212 28.84 11.04 -3.90
N GLN A 213 30.08 11.46 -4.16
CA GLN A 213 30.36 12.24 -5.37
C GLN A 213 30.33 11.32 -6.60
N PRO A 214 29.56 11.70 -7.64
CA PRO A 214 29.54 10.93 -8.87
C PRO A 214 30.90 10.98 -9.57
N VAL A 215 31.30 9.85 -10.18
CA VAL A 215 32.46 9.81 -11.06
C VAL A 215 32.18 10.69 -12.28
N ARG A 216 33.08 11.61 -12.61
CA ARG A 216 32.95 12.51 -13.76
C ARG A 216 34.16 12.35 -14.67
N GLY A 217 33.92 12.18 -15.97
CA GLY A 217 34.98 12.09 -16.98
C GLY A 217 35.57 10.70 -17.14
N ASP A 218 36.85 10.65 -17.53
CA ASP A 218 37.60 9.41 -17.77
C ASP A 218 37.97 8.71 -16.45
N LEU A 219 37.67 7.41 -16.38
CA LEU A 219 37.95 6.54 -15.23
C LEU A 219 39.42 6.55 -14.84
N ALA A 220 40.32 6.61 -15.82
CA ALA A 220 41.77 6.61 -15.57
C ALA A 220 42.26 7.83 -14.79
N ASN A 221 41.49 8.92 -14.80
CA ASN A 221 41.84 10.19 -14.15
C ASN A 221 41.03 10.44 -12.87
N HIS A 222 40.16 9.51 -12.45
CA HIS A 222 39.38 9.67 -11.24
C HIS A 222 40.24 9.40 -9.99
N VAL A 223 40.29 10.38 -9.10
CA VAL A 223 40.99 10.27 -7.81
C VAL A 223 39.95 10.14 -6.70
N MET A 224 40.02 9.04 -5.95
CA MET A 224 39.19 8.84 -4.77
C MET A 224 39.56 9.82 -3.66
N HIS A 225 38.57 10.25 -2.89
CA HIS A 225 38.82 11.02 -1.68
C HIS A 225 39.60 10.19 -0.67
N SER A 226 40.55 10.86 -0.01
CA SER A 226 41.36 10.26 1.05
C SER A 226 40.50 10.00 2.27
N GLU A 227 40.49 8.76 2.74
CA GLU A 227 39.78 8.36 3.95
C GLU A 227 40.75 7.77 4.97
N PHE A 228 40.63 8.22 6.21
CA PHE A 228 41.40 7.67 7.31
C PHE A 228 40.97 6.24 7.59
N TYR A 229 41.94 5.36 7.82
CA TYR A 229 41.71 4.02 8.33
C TYR A 229 42.66 3.66 9.48
N GLN A 230 42.22 2.70 10.28
CA GLN A 230 43.01 2.10 11.35
C GLN A 230 42.77 0.60 11.40
N VAL A 231 43.85 -0.15 11.61
CA VAL A 231 43.84 -1.60 11.86
C VAL A 231 44.56 -1.86 13.18
N SER A 232 43.89 -2.55 14.11
CA SER A 232 44.47 -2.90 15.40
C SER A 232 45.44 -4.10 15.27
N ASN A 233 46.34 -4.25 16.25
CA ASN A 233 47.21 -5.43 16.36
C ASN A 233 46.41 -6.73 16.43
N GLU A 234 45.32 -6.73 17.19
CA GLU A 234 44.43 -7.88 17.34
C GLU A 234 43.80 -8.28 16.00
N THR A 235 43.26 -7.31 15.25
CA THR A 235 42.64 -7.58 13.94
C THR A 235 43.66 -8.09 12.92
N ALA A 236 44.87 -7.52 12.87
CA ALA A 236 45.92 -8.01 11.99
C ALA A 236 46.31 -9.46 12.32
N GLN A 237 46.45 -9.80 13.62
CA GLN A 237 46.74 -11.16 14.08
C GLN A 237 45.60 -12.14 13.77
N GLN A 238 44.35 -11.73 13.97
CA GLN A 238 43.17 -12.54 13.63
C GLN A 238 43.15 -12.86 12.13
N ILE A 239 43.34 -11.86 11.27
CA ILE A 239 43.40 -12.05 9.81
C ILE A 239 44.53 -13.02 9.44
N GLN A 240 45.72 -12.84 10.02
CA GLN A 240 46.86 -13.71 9.74
C GLN A 240 46.58 -15.15 10.19
N ALA A 241 46.06 -15.35 11.39
CA ALA A 241 45.69 -16.65 11.92
C ALA A 241 44.64 -17.34 11.04
N THR A 242 43.60 -16.61 10.64
CA THR A 242 42.54 -17.10 9.75
C THR A 242 43.11 -17.63 8.44
N ARG A 243 44.00 -16.86 7.82
CA ARG A 243 44.66 -17.28 6.56
C ARG A 243 45.58 -18.48 6.76
N GLN A 244 46.34 -18.52 7.86
CA GLN A 244 47.26 -19.63 8.15
C GLN A 244 46.54 -20.98 8.30
N HIS A 245 45.33 -20.99 8.85
CA HIS A 245 44.53 -22.21 8.99
C HIS A 245 43.54 -22.43 7.82
N GLY A 246 43.66 -21.66 6.73
CA GLY A 246 42.84 -21.80 5.53
C GLY A 246 41.38 -21.34 5.64
N GLY A 247 41.03 -20.53 6.65
CA GLY A 247 39.72 -19.89 6.76
C GLY A 247 39.60 -18.69 5.81
N ARG A 248 38.36 -18.25 5.56
CA ARG A 248 38.09 -17.11 4.66
C ARG A 248 38.01 -15.80 5.42
N VAL A 249 38.57 -14.74 4.86
CA VAL A 249 38.40 -13.36 5.35
C VAL A 249 37.26 -12.69 4.58
N ILE A 250 36.19 -12.36 5.31
CA ILE A 250 34.93 -11.88 4.75
C ILE A 250 34.75 -10.41 5.10
N ALA A 251 34.82 -9.54 4.09
CA ALA A 251 34.66 -8.12 4.27
C ALA A 251 33.17 -7.73 4.31
N VAL A 252 32.77 -6.99 5.35
CA VAL A 252 31.45 -6.35 5.42
C VAL A 252 31.54 -4.92 4.90
N GLY A 253 31.29 -4.79 3.60
CA GLY A 253 31.25 -3.53 2.89
C GLY A 253 32.56 -3.18 2.18
N THR A 254 32.42 -2.32 1.18
CA THR A 254 33.53 -1.82 0.36
C THR A 254 34.56 -1.01 1.16
N THR A 255 34.15 -0.40 2.28
CA THR A 255 35.07 0.31 3.18
C THR A 255 36.07 -0.65 3.80
N VAL A 256 35.63 -1.83 4.22
CA VAL A 256 36.53 -2.85 4.80
C VAL A 256 37.50 -3.36 3.75
N VAL A 257 37.01 -3.63 2.53
CA VAL A 257 37.86 -4.02 1.39
C VAL A 257 38.97 -2.99 1.18
N ARG A 258 38.61 -1.70 1.12
CA ARG A 258 39.59 -0.63 0.89
C ARG A 258 40.61 -0.54 2.03
N THR A 259 40.20 -0.67 3.28
CA THR A 259 41.12 -0.69 4.43
C THR A 259 42.12 -1.84 4.34
N LEU A 260 41.62 -3.07 4.18
CA LEU A 260 42.45 -4.26 4.21
C LEU A 260 43.40 -4.32 3.02
N GLU A 261 42.92 -4.03 1.82
CA GLU A 261 43.75 -4.05 0.60
C GLU A 261 44.75 -2.88 0.60
N SER A 262 44.41 -1.71 1.16
CA SER A 262 45.38 -0.61 1.29
C SER A 262 46.50 -0.95 2.27
N SER A 263 46.15 -1.54 3.42
CA SER A 263 47.14 -2.03 4.38
C SER A 263 48.03 -3.11 3.75
N ALA A 264 47.44 -4.08 3.03
CA ALA A 264 48.21 -5.12 2.36
C ALA A 264 49.15 -4.58 1.29
N LEU A 265 48.70 -3.65 0.44
CA LEU A 265 49.53 -3.02 -0.59
C LEU A 265 50.72 -2.26 0.01
N ALA A 266 50.53 -1.62 1.16
CA ALA A 266 51.60 -0.92 1.86
C ALA A 266 52.62 -1.87 2.52
N ASN A 267 52.26 -3.13 2.77
CA ASN A 267 53.03 -4.08 3.58
C ASN A 267 53.27 -5.41 2.86
N GLY A 268 53.59 -5.36 1.57
CA GLY A 268 54.06 -6.55 0.82
C GLY A 268 53.01 -7.66 0.64
N GLY A 269 51.73 -7.34 0.75
CA GLY A 269 50.60 -8.27 0.58
C GLY A 269 49.98 -8.79 1.89
N GLU A 270 50.48 -8.36 3.05
CA GLU A 270 49.96 -8.74 4.36
C GLU A 270 49.35 -7.54 5.10
N VAL A 271 48.29 -7.78 5.87
CA VAL A 271 47.67 -6.72 6.69
C VAL A 271 48.54 -6.47 7.92
N SER A 272 48.95 -5.22 8.11
CA SER A 272 49.68 -4.79 9.31
C SER A 272 48.81 -3.89 10.19
N ALA A 273 49.07 -3.91 11.48
CA ALA A 273 48.51 -2.91 12.39
C ALA A 273 49.08 -1.52 12.08
N GLY A 274 48.25 -0.50 12.27
CA GLY A 274 48.63 0.88 12.04
C GLY A 274 47.47 1.75 11.60
N GLU A 275 47.78 3.02 11.40
CA GLU A 275 46.88 4.06 10.92
C GLU A 275 47.39 4.60 9.59
N GLY A 276 46.47 5.03 8.72
CA GLY A 276 46.82 5.58 7.43
C GLY A 276 45.65 6.26 6.72
N ASP A 277 45.93 6.74 5.52
CA ASP A 277 44.95 7.33 4.62
C ASP A 277 44.86 6.43 3.37
N THR A 278 43.66 6.14 2.90
CA THR A 278 43.43 5.38 1.66
C THR A 278 42.74 6.21 0.59
N GLN A 279 43.33 6.20 -0.60
CA GLN A 279 42.72 6.68 -1.85
C GLN A 279 42.51 5.53 -2.84
N LEU A 280 42.49 4.28 -2.33
CA LEU A 280 42.44 3.10 -3.18
C LEU A 280 41.15 3.09 -4.01
N PHE A 281 41.31 3.18 -5.32
CA PHE A 281 40.23 3.05 -6.30
C PHE A 281 40.31 1.67 -6.95
N VAL A 282 39.31 0.82 -6.69
CA VAL A 282 39.28 -0.57 -7.14
C VAL A 282 38.42 -0.68 -8.39
N THR A 283 39.03 -1.12 -9.50
CA THR A 283 38.38 -1.31 -10.80
C THR A 283 38.64 -2.73 -11.33
N PRO A 284 37.84 -3.24 -12.31
CA PRO A 284 38.07 -4.56 -12.88
C PRO A 284 39.52 -4.79 -13.32
N GLY A 285 40.09 -5.92 -12.88
CA GLY A 285 41.53 -6.24 -13.05
C GLY A 285 42.36 -6.05 -11.78
N PHE A 286 41.80 -5.51 -10.70
CA PHE A 286 42.46 -5.45 -9.40
C PHE A 286 42.68 -6.84 -8.81
N GLU A 287 43.88 -7.10 -8.27
CA GLU A 287 44.22 -8.34 -7.58
C GLU A 287 44.00 -8.20 -6.07
N PHE A 288 42.95 -8.83 -5.54
CA PHE A 288 42.69 -8.88 -4.11
C PHE A 288 43.68 -9.81 -3.40
N LYS A 289 44.30 -9.32 -2.33
CA LYS A 289 45.32 -10.05 -1.57
C LYS A 289 44.79 -10.62 -0.26
N VAL A 290 43.71 -10.05 0.28
CA VAL A 290 43.23 -10.35 1.63
C VAL A 290 41.80 -10.87 1.62
N VAL A 291 40.90 -10.23 0.87
CA VAL A 291 39.46 -10.49 0.99
C VAL A 291 39.03 -11.67 0.10
N ASP A 292 38.42 -12.69 0.70
CA ASP A 292 37.94 -13.90 0.02
C ASP A 292 36.45 -13.84 -0.32
N ALA A 293 35.65 -13.13 0.49
CA ALA A 293 34.23 -12.91 0.24
C ALA A 293 33.80 -11.50 0.65
N LEU A 294 32.77 -10.98 -0.02
CA LEU A 294 32.25 -9.63 0.18
C LEU A 294 30.75 -9.68 0.49
N ILE A 295 30.36 -9.13 1.64
CA ILE A 295 28.97 -8.77 1.95
C ILE A 295 28.84 -7.27 1.73
N THR A 296 27.97 -6.85 0.84
CA THR A 296 27.84 -5.43 0.49
C THR A 296 26.40 -5.04 0.17
N ASN A 297 26.14 -3.74 0.07
CA ASN A 297 24.81 -3.22 -0.25
C ASN A 297 24.55 -3.25 -1.77
N PHE A 298 23.34 -2.90 -2.19
CA PHE A 298 23.00 -2.69 -3.60
C PHE A 298 23.41 -1.27 -4.04
N HIS A 299 24.30 -1.16 -5.02
CA HIS A 299 24.96 0.10 -5.37
C HIS A 299 24.31 0.83 -6.54
N LEU A 300 24.32 2.16 -6.50
CA LEU A 300 23.88 3.01 -7.61
C LEU A 300 24.67 2.73 -8.91
N PRO A 301 24.03 2.91 -10.08
CA PRO A 301 24.70 2.80 -11.37
C PRO A 301 25.85 3.80 -11.49
N ALA A 302 26.85 3.46 -12.32
CA ALA A 302 28.00 4.32 -12.62
C ALA A 302 28.74 4.85 -11.37
N SER A 303 28.78 4.06 -10.29
CA SER A 303 29.44 4.41 -9.03
C SER A 303 30.77 3.69 -8.83
N THR A 304 31.66 4.28 -8.02
CA THR A 304 32.94 3.64 -7.64
C THR A 304 32.73 2.32 -6.90
N LEU A 305 31.63 2.21 -6.15
CA LEU A 305 31.24 0.99 -5.44
C LEU A 305 30.83 -0.12 -6.42
N MET A 306 30.11 0.21 -7.50
CA MET A 306 29.81 -0.73 -8.58
C MET A 306 31.08 -1.27 -9.24
N MET A 307 32.07 -0.40 -9.47
CA MET A 307 33.36 -0.79 -10.05
C MET A 307 34.15 -1.74 -9.15
N LEU A 308 34.10 -1.53 -7.83
CA LEU A 308 34.73 -2.43 -6.87
C LEU A 308 34.05 -3.80 -6.86
N VAL A 309 32.71 -3.85 -6.82
CA VAL A 309 31.98 -5.13 -6.78
C VAL A 309 32.18 -5.92 -8.07
N THR A 310 32.15 -5.25 -9.22
CA THR A 310 32.44 -5.87 -10.53
C THR A 310 33.91 -6.32 -10.64
N ALA A 311 34.85 -5.62 -10.01
CA ALA A 311 36.23 -6.08 -9.90
C ALA A 311 36.36 -7.35 -9.05
N PHE A 312 35.61 -7.42 -7.95
CA PHE A 312 35.67 -8.53 -6.99
C PHE A 312 35.04 -9.81 -7.53
N ALA A 313 33.80 -9.74 -8.02
CA ALA A 313 33.02 -10.93 -8.40
C ALA A 313 32.92 -11.15 -9.92
N GLY A 314 33.56 -10.28 -10.72
CA GLY A 314 33.55 -10.31 -12.18
C GLY A 314 32.42 -9.48 -12.78
N TYR A 315 32.76 -8.70 -13.81
CA TYR A 315 31.87 -7.72 -14.44
C TYR A 315 30.55 -8.31 -14.92
N ASP A 316 30.58 -9.31 -15.81
CA ASP A 316 29.35 -9.86 -16.41
C ASP A 316 28.42 -10.48 -15.37
N LYS A 317 28.99 -11.18 -14.38
CA LYS A 317 28.24 -11.83 -13.30
C LYS A 317 27.50 -10.80 -12.45
N VAL A 318 28.19 -9.74 -12.05
CA VAL A 318 27.61 -8.67 -11.23
C VAL A 318 26.56 -7.89 -12.01
N MET A 319 26.85 -7.49 -13.25
CA MET A 319 25.87 -6.76 -14.06
C MET A 319 24.61 -7.59 -14.35
N HIS A 320 24.75 -8.90 -14.55
CA HIS A 320 23.61 -9.80 -14.67
C HIS A 320 22.81 -9.88 -13.37
N ALA A 321 23.48 -10.08 -12.22
CA ALA A 321 22.84 -10.17 -10.91
C ALA A 321 22.06 -8.90 -10.54
N TYR A 322 22.59 -7.72 -10.85
CA TYR A 322 21.92 -6.45 -10.59
C TYR A 322 20.66 -6.28 -11.47
N ARG A 323 20.75 -6.62 -12.76
CA ARG A 323 19.57 -6.62 -13.65
C ARG A 323 18.51 -7.60 -13.16
N GLU A 324 18.91 -8.80 -12.74
CA GLU A 324 17.99 -9.80 -12.19
C GLU A 324 17.32 -9.30 -10.90
N ALA A 325 18.07 -8.68 -9.99
CA ALA A 325 17.53 -8.15 -8.74
C ALA A 325 16.48 -7.05 -8.98
N VAL A 326 16.71 -6.18 -9.98
CA VAL A 326 15.74 -5.16 -10.43
C VAL A 326 14.54 -5.79 -11.12
N GLN A 327 14.74 -6.85 -11.92
CA GLN A 327 13.67 -7.55 -12.63
C GLN A 327 12.78 -8.38 -11.70
N GLN A 328 13.34 -8.98 -10.64
CA GLN A 328 12.61 -9.70 -9.60
C GLN A 328 11.85 -8.76 -8.66
N ARG A 329 11.07 -7.83 -9.24
CA ARG A 329 10.17 -6.87 -8.57
C ARG A 329 9.14 -7.60 -7.68
N LYS A 330 9.54 -8.07 -6.50
CA LYS A 330 8.59 -8.29 -5.40
C LYS A 330 8.49 -7.01 -4.61
N ILE A 331 7.87 -5.98 -5.20
CA ILE A 331 7.14 -5.01 -4.39
C ILE A 331 6.04 -5.85 -3.73
N ALA A 332 5.97 -5.83 -2.40
CA ALA A 332 4.89 -6.51 -1.70
C ALA A 332 3.58 -5.95 -2.26
N MET A 333 2.74 -6.82 -2.82
CA MET A 333 1.48 -6.40 -3.44
C MET A 333 0.61 -5.63 -2.44
N PHE A 334 0.72 -5.95 -1.14
CA PHE A 334 0.01 -5.28 -0.06
C PHE A 334 0.98 -4.88 1.05
N GLU A 335 0.91 -3.62 1.46
CA GLU A 335 1.71 -3.06 2.55
C GLU A 335 0.77 -2.42 3.59
N ILE A 336 0.99 -2.73 4.86
CA ILE A 336 0.25 -2.13 5.98
C ILE A 336 1.11 -1.01 6.54
N TYR A 337 0.55 0.19 6.55
CA TYR A 337 1.17 1.39 7.12
C TYR A 337 0.91 1.53 8.61
N ALA A 338 -0.30 1.19 9.06
CA ALA A 338 -0.69 1.30 10.47
C ALA A 338 -1.90 0.43 10.83
N THR A 339 -2.06 0.10 12.12
CA THR A 339 -3.22 -0.65 12.66
C THR A 339 -3.79 -0.02 13.96
N GLU A 340 -5.13 -0.11 14.16
CA GLU A 340 -5.84 0.18 15.44
C GLU A 340 -6.76 -0.98 15.77
N GLY A 341 -6.45 -1.73 16.82
CA GLY A 341 -7.16 -2.99 17.05
C GLY A 341 -7.06 -3.87 15.80
N ALA A 342 -8.21 -4.22 15.19
CA ALA A 342 -8.25 -5.00 13.96
C ALA A 342 -8.22 -4.14 12.68
N ALA A 343 -8.49 -2.83 12.76
CA ALA A 343 -8.53 -1.95 11.59
C ALA A 343 -7.13 -1.74 11.00
N ARG A 344 -7.06 -1.65 9.67
CA ARG A 344 -5.78 -1.62 8.93
C ARG A 344 -5.77 -0.51 7.90
N ARG A 345 -4.70 0.29 7.94
CA ARG A 345 -4.36 1.30 6.93
C ARG A 345 -3.25 0.73 6.07
N GLY A 346 -3.43 0.69 4.76
CA GLY A 346 -2.40 0.16 3.88
C GLY A 346 -2.49 0.66 2.44
N GLN A 347 -1.74 -0.01 1.57
CA GLN A 347 -1.71 0.21 0.13
C GLN A 347 -1.56 -1.11 -0.61
N LEU A 348 -2.31 -1.25 -1.71
CA LEU A 348 -2.08 -2.26 -2.73
C LEU A 348 -1.27 -1.66 -3.88
N THR A 349 -0.27 -2.38 -4.35
CA THR A 349 0.46 -2.05 -5.59
C THR A 349 0.08 -3.07 -6.64
N LEU A 350 -0.65 -2.61 -7.67
CA LEU A 350 -1.17 -3.42 -8.77
C LEU A 350 -0.56 -2.95 -10.10
N PRO A 351 -0.62 -3.75 -11.18
CA PRO A 351 0.01 -3.41 -12.47
C PRO A 351 -0.37 -2.03 -13.02
N HIS A 352 -1.63 -1.62 -12.87
CA HIS A 352 -2.13 -0.33 -13.37
C HIS A 352 -2.23 0.77 -12.31
N GLY A 353 -1.62 0.61 -11.13
CA GLY A 353 -1.53 1.69 -10.15
C GLY A 353 -1.59 1.23 -8.70
N THR A 354 -1.53 2.21 -7.79
CA THR A 354 -1.62 1.98 -6.35
C THR A 354 -3.03 2.28 -5.82
N VAL A 355 -3.44 1.53 -4.80
CA VAL A 355 -4.76 1.65 -4.17
C VAL A 355 -4.60 1.75 -2.66
N GLN A 356 -5.09 2.84 -2.07
CA GLN A 356 -5.07 3.07 -0.64
C GLN A 356 -6.18 2.28 0.07
N THR A 357 -5.85 1.51 1.10
CA THR A 357 -6.83 0.75 1.90
C THR A 357 -7.08 1.40 3.27
N PRO A 358 -8.32 1.34 3.80
CA PRO A 358 -9.50 0.68 3.22
C PRO A 358 -10.05 1.39 1.96
N VAL A 359 -10.62 0.62 1.02
CA VAL A 359 -11.08 1.09 -0.29
C VAL A 359 -12.49 0.61 -0.63
N PHE A 360 -13.23 1.47 -1.34
CA PHE A 360 -14.50 1.14 -1.96
C PHE A 360 -14.36 1.10 -3.49
N MET A 361 -14.84 0.02 -4.11
CA MET A 361 -14.78 -0.24 -5.56
C MET A 361 -16.15 -0.03 -6.21
N PRO A 362 -16.32 0.99 -7.07
CA PRO A 362 -17.52 1.14 -7.89
C PRO A 362 -17.65 0.01 -8.92
N CYS A 363 -18.85 -0.56 -9.06
CA CYS A 363 -19.09 -1.67 -9.97
C CYS A 363 -19.38 -1.21 -11.41
N GLY A 364 -18.56 -1.65 -12.36
CA GLY A 364 -18.71 -1.52 -13.81
C GLY A 364 -19.34 -2.75 -14.46
N THR A 365 -20.68 -2.74 -14.60
CA THR A 365 -21.45 -3.91 -15.05
C THR A 365 -21.18 -4.31 -16.51
N TYR A 366 -21.07 -3.35 -17.43
CA TYR A 366 -20.86 -3.60 -18.87
C TYR A 366 -19.63 -2.84 -19.38
N GLY A 367 -18.55 -2.84 -18.59
CA GLY A 367 -17.35 -2.04 -18.90
C GLY A 367 -17.58 -0.54 -18.71
N THR A 368 -18.53 -0.18 -17.84
CA THR A 368 -18.82 1.20 -17.46
C THR A 368 -19.47 1.23 -16.08
N VAL A 369 -19.01 2.14 -15.22
CA VAL A 369 -19.75 2.54 -14.02
C VAL A 369 -20.91 3.41 -14.48
N LYS A 370 -22.13 2.95 -14.26
CA LYS A 370 -23.34 3.58 -14.82
C LYS A 370 -23.42 5.06 -14.45
N ALA A 371 -23.68 5.90 -15.45
CA ALA A 371 -23.79 7.36 -15.34
C ALA A 371 -22.48 8.09 -14.97
N MET A 372 -21.32 7.46 -15.21
CA MET A 372 -20.00 8.07 -14.97
C MET A 372 -19.10 7.92 -16.20
N THR A 373 -18.34 8.96 -16.52
CA THR A 373 -17.19 8.86 -17.43
C THR A 373 -15.93 8.45 -16.65
N PRO A 374 -14.90 7.87 -17.30
CA PRO A 374 -13.62 7.58 -16.64
C PRO A 374 -12.99 8.81 -15.98
N ALA A 375 -13.07 9.99 -16.61
CA ALA A 375 -12.59 11.24 -16.04
C ALA A 375 -13.36 11.62 -14.75
N SER A 376 -14.69 11.47 -14.75
CA SER A 376 -15.50 11.76 -13.56
C SER A 376 -15.21 10.78 -12.41
N LEU A 377 -14.84 9.53 -12.72
CA LEU A 377 -14.40 8.55 -11.72
C LEU A 377 -13.08 8.96 -11.07
N GLN A 378 -12.13 9.45 -11.85
CA GLN A 378 -10.87 9.99 -11.32
C GLN A 378 -11.14 11.21 -10.42
N GLU A 379 -12.02 12.11 -10.86
CA GLU A 379 -12.38 13.33 -10.12
C GLU A 379 -12.98 13.03 -8.74
N VAL A 380 -13.86 12.03 -8.63
CA VAL A 380 -14.44 11.61 -7.33
C VAL A 380 -13.49 10.76 -6.49
N GLY A 381 -12.26 10.51 -6.95
CA GLY A 381 -11.24 9.78 -6.19
C GLY A 381 -11.35 8.25 -6.27
N THR A 382 -11.98 7.71 -7.32
CA THR A 382 -11.95 6.26 -7.58
C THR A 382 -10.52 5.81 -7.88
N GLN A 383 -10.03 4.81 -7.14
CA GLN A 383 -8.68 4.26 -7.33
C GLN A 383 -8.68 2.86 -7.96
N ILE A 384 -9.80 2.14 -7.88
CA ILE A 384 -9.96 0.79 -8.42
C ILE A 384 -11.43 0.54 -8.72
N LEU A 385 -11.71 -0.20 -9.79
CA LEU A 385 -13.04 -0.59 -10.21
C LEU A 385 -13.29 -2.09 -10.01
N LEU A 386 -14.56 -2.47 -9.84
CA LEU A 386 -14.98 -3.85 -10.02
C LEU A 386 -15.59 -4.04 -11.42
N GLY A 387 -15.00 -4.87 -12.27
CA GLY A 387 -15.55 -5.28 -13.56
C GLY A 387 -16.39 -6.55 -13.42
N ASN A 388 -17.58 -6.57 -14.03
CA ASN A 388 -18.44 -7.75 -13.98
C ASN A 388 -18.17 -8.72 -15.14
N THR A 389 -17.55 -9.85 -14.84
CA THR A 389 -17.14 -10.87 -15.81
C THR A 389 -18.35 -11.50 -16.51
N PHE A 390 -19.41 -11.79 -15.76
CA PHE A 390 -20.61 -12.44 -16.30
C PHE A 390 -21.24 -11.64 -17.44
N HIS A 391 -21.37 -10.33 -17.27
CA HIS A 391 -21.96 -9.48 -18.31
C HIS A 391 -21.02 -9.26 -19.48
N LEU A 392 -19.72 -9.03 -19.22
CA LEU A 392 -18.72 -8.75 -20.25
C LEU A 392 -18.45 -9.94 -21.15
N MET A 393 -18.46 -11.17 -20.61
CA MET A 393 -18.27 -12.38 -21.40
C MET A 393 -19.45 -12.67 -22.34
N LEU A 394 -20.66 -12.24 -21.99
CA LEU A 394 -21.85 -12.40 -22.81
C LEU A 394 -22.00 -11.27 -23.83
N ARG A 395 -21.68 -10.04 -23.42
CA ARG A 395 -21.74 -8.86 -24.28
C ARG A 395 -20.74 -7.79 -23.82
N PRO A 396 -19.78 -7.40 -24.65
CA PRO A 396 -19.61 -7.74 -26.07
C PRO A 396 -18.91 -9.08 -26.36
N GLY A 397 -18.53 -9.84 -25.33
CA GLY A 397 -17.68 -11.02 -25.45
C GLY A 397 -16.23 -10.71 -25.09
N SER A 398 -15.60 -11.59 -24.31
CA SER A 398 -14.26 -11.33 -23.77
C SER A 398 -13.17 -11.32 -24.83
N GLU A 399 -13.23 -12.21 -25.84
CA GLU A 399 -12.29 -12.22 -26.98
C GLU A 399 -12.30 -10.91 -27.75
N ARG A 400 -13.48 -10.31 -27.93
CA ARG A 400 -13.60 -9.01 -28.58
C ARG A 400 -12.94 -7.92 -27.74
N ILE A 401 -13.10 -7.94 -26.42
CA ILE A 401 -12.42 -6.98 -25.53
C ILE A 401 -10.90 -7.18 -25.60
N ALA A 402 -10.44 -8.43 -25.62
CA ALA A 402 -9.02 -8.76 -25.76
C ALA A 402 -8.42 -8.22 -27.07
N SER A 403 -9.16 -8.25 -28.18
CA SER A 403 -8.67 -7.70 -29.46
C SER A 403 -8.50 -6.19 -29.47
N PHE A 404 -9.18 -5.46 -28.58
CA PHE A 404 -8.93 -4.03 -28.31
C PHE A 404 -7.80 -3.79 -27.27
N GLY A 405 -7.14 -4.86 -26.82
CA GLY A 405 -6.04 -4.82 -25.85
C GLY A 405 -6.49 -4.77 -24.39
N GLY A 406 -7.65 -5.36 -24.06
CA GLY A 406 -8.15 -5.52 -22.71
C GLY A 406 -9.18 -4.48 -22.28
N LEU A 407 -9.79 -4.69 -21.10
CA LEU A 407 -10.90 -3.87 -20.62
C LEU A 407 -10.47 -2.43 -20.36
N HIS A 408 -9.28 -2.21 -19.78
CA HIS A 408 -8.70 -0.88 -19.54
C HIS A 408 -8.70 -0.01 -20.79
N LYS A 409 -8.15 -0.51 -21.90
CA LYS A 409 -8.12 0.19 -23.20
C LYS A 409 -9.52 0.36 -23.78
N PHE A 410 -10.37 -0.66 -23.65
CA PHE A 410 -11.72 -0.64 -24.21
C PHE A 410 -12.61 0.42 -23.55
N MET A 411 -12.52 0.58 -22.23
CA MET A 411 -13.32 1.56 -21.47
C MET A 411 -12.58 2.87 -21.14
N GLN A 412 -11.32 3.01 -21.59
CA GLN A 412 -10.45 4.16 -21.31
C GLN A 412 -10.28 4.43 -19.80
N TRP A 413 -10.08 3.36 -19.01
CA TRP A 413 -9.73 3.44 -17.60
C TRP A 413 -8.28 3.02 -17.40
N SER A 414 -7.43 3.92 -16.89
CA SER A 414 -6.00 3.68 -16.71
C SER A 414 -5.63 3.13 -15.33
N GLY A 415 -6.59 3.06 -14.39
CA GLY A 415 -6.35 2.56 -13.04
C GLY A 415 -6.62 1.06 -12.90
N PRO A 416 -6.38 0.48 -11.71
CA PRO A 416 -6.66 -0.92 -11.43
C PRO A 416 -8.12 -1.35 -11.65
N ILE A 417 -8.30 -2.61 -12.08
CA ILE A 417 -9.59 -3.30 -12.18
C ILE A 417 -9.51 -4.66 -11.48
N LEU A 418 -10.40 -4.90 -10.53
CA LEU A 418 -10.72 -6.23 -10.02
C LEU A 418 -11.89 -6.80 -10.82
N THR A 419 -11.82 -8.04 -11.29
CA THR A 419 -12.97 -8.71 -11.92
C THR A 419 -13.55 -9.79 -11.03
N ASP A 420 -14.87 -9.83 -10.88
CA ASP A 420 -15.53 -10.98 -10.25
C ASP A 420 -15.42 -12.23 -11.14
N SER A 421 -15.76 -13.41 -10.60
CA SER A 421 -15.71 -14.66 -11.34
C SER A 421 -16.97 -14.92 -12.19
N GLY A 422 -18.05 -14.16 -11.93
CA GLY A 422 -19.39 -14.41 -12.47
C GLY A 422 -20.23 -15.41 -11.65
N GLY A 423 -19.66 -16.03 -10.60
CA GLY A 423 -20.34 -17.04 -9.78
C GLY A 423 -21.64 -16.53 -9.15
N PHE A 424 -21.62 -15.32 -8.56
CA PHE A 424 -22.80 -14.72 -7.94
C PHE A 424 -23.93 -14.40 -8.94
N GLN A 425 -23.60 -13.91 -10.15
CA GLN A 425 -24.62 -13.62 -11.16
C GLN A 425 -25.26 -14.91 -11.66
N VAL A 426 -24.47 -15.97 -11.83
CA VAL A 426 -25.02 -17.30 -12.12
C VAL A 426 -25.90 -17.79 -10.96
N PHE A 427 -25.49 -17.57 -9.71
CA PHE A 427 -26.32 -17.84 -8.53
C PHE A 427 -27.66 -17.09 -8.56
N SER A 428 -27.68 -15.84 -9.04
CA SER A 428 -28.91 -15.03 -9.12
C SER A 428 -29.91 -15.51 -10.19
N LEU A 429 -29.51 -16.41 -11.11
CA LEU A 429 -30.39 -16.95 -12.16
C LEU A 429 -31.37 -18.03 -11.69
N GLY A 430 -31.27 -18.49 -10.43
CA GLY A 430 -32.16 -19.52 -9.87
C GLY A 430 -32.19 -20.80 -10.72
N ASP A 431 -33.39 -21.28 -11.05
CA ASP A 431 -33.64 -22.54 -11.78
C ASP A 431 -33.09 -22.57 -13.23
N LEU A 432 -32.64 -21.44 -13.76
CA LEU A 432 -32.07 -21.34 -15.11
C LEU A 432 -30.61 -21.85 -15.20
N ARG A 433 -30.04 -22.33 -14.09
CA ARG A 433 -28.70 -22.95 -14.04
C ARG A 433 -28.74 -24.43 -13.66
N LYS A 434 -27.75 -25.17 -14.13
CA LYS A 434 -27.40 -26.53 -13.68
C LYS A 434 -25.92 -26.56 -13.33
N MET A 435 -25.61 -27.04 -12.13
CA MET A 435 -24.26 -27.03 -11.60
C MET A 435 -23.79 -28.46 -11.33
N ASN A 436 -22.50 -28.72 -11.59
CA ASN A 436 -21.85 -30.00 -11.35
C ASN A 436 -20.36 -29.77 -11.03
N GLU A 437 -19.59 -30.85 -10.86
CA GLU A 437 -18.16 -30.77 -10.56
C GLU A 437 -17.36 -29.97 -11.61
N GLU A 438 -17.72 -30.04 -12.89
CA GLU A 438 -16.98 -29.39 -13.98
C GLU A 438 -17.17 -27.87 -14.00
N GLY A 439 -18.33 -27.38 -13.55
CA GLY A 439 -18.71 -25.97 -13.59
C GLY A 439 -20.21 -25.77 -13.58
N VAL A 440 -20.66 -24.67 -14.18
CA VAL A 440 -22.08 -24.30 -14.26
C VAL A 440 -22.53 -24.07 -15.70
N ILE A 441 -23.68 -24.63 -16.02
CA ILE A 441 -24.33 -24.52 -17.32
C ILE A 441 -25.61 -23.69 -17.12
N PHE A 442 -25.78 -22.62 -17.89
CA PHE A 442 -26.97 -21.78 -17.83
C PHE A 442 -27.36 -21.29 -19.22
N ARG A 443 -28.54 -20.68 -19.34
CA ARG A 443 -28.95 -19.99 -20.56
C ARG A 443 -28.65 -18.51 -20.45
N SER A 444 -27.98 -17.96 -21.47
CA SER A 444 -27.70 -16.54 -21.58
C SER A 444 -29.00 -15.73 -21.47
N PRO A 445 -29.12 -14.77 -20.53
CA PRO A 445 -30.29 -13.92 -20.43
C PRO A 445 -30.40 -12.92 -21.58
N ILE A 446 -29.38 -12.82 -22.45
CA ILE A 446 -29.34 -11.89 -23.58
C ILE A 446 -30.03 -12.51 -24.80
N ASN A 447 -29.76 -13.79 -25.09
CA ASN A 447 -30.18 -14.44 -26.33
C ASN A 447 -30.63 -15.91 -26.17
N GLY A 448 -30.56 -16.48 -24.97
CA GLY A 448 -31.02 -17.85 -24.67
C GLY A 448 -30.01 -18.96 -24.95
N ASP A 449 -28.82 -18.62 -25.49
CA ASP A 449 -27.76 -19.59 -25.80
C ASP A 449 -27.30 -20.33 -24.54
N LYS A 450 -26.93 -21.60 -24.72
CA LYS A 450 -26.39 -22.42 -23.64
C LYS A 450 -24.92 -22.06 -23.40
N VAL A 451 -24.60 -21.60 -22.20
CA VAL A 451 -23.25 -21.19 -21.79
C VAL A 451 -22.74 -22.13 -20.71
N LYS A 452 -21.48 -22.57 -20.83
CA LYS A 452 -20.77 -23.36 -19.81
C LYS A 452 -19.64 -22.50 -19.22
N LEU A 453 -19.72 -22.22 -17.93
CA LEU A 453 -18.70 -21.50 -17.17
C LEU A 453 -18.00 -22.49 -16.22
N THR A 454 -16.69 -22.62 -16.37
CA THR A 454 -15.82 -23.48 -15.54
C THR A 454 -14.74 -22.62 -14.87
N PRO A 455 -14.04 -23.11 -13.83
CA PRO A 455 -12.89 -22.43 -13.26
C PRO A 455 -11.87 -21.94 -14.30
N GLU A 456 -11.57 -22.78 -15.29
CA GLU A 456 -10.63 -22.49 -16.36
C GLU A 456 -11.18 -21.41 -17.31
N SER A 457 -12.43 -21.54 -17.76
CA SER A 457 -13.01 -20.56 -18.69
C SER A 457 -13.28 -19.21 -18.01
N ALA A 458 -13.65 -19.19 -16.72
CA ALA A 458 -13.76 -17.95 -15.94
C ALA A 458 -12.40 -17.24 -15.82
N THR A 459 -11.33 -18.00 -15.56
CA THR A 459 -9.95 -17.46 -15.51
C THR A 459 -9.52 -16.93 -16.88
N GLN A 460 -9.82 -17.65 -17.96
CA GLN A 460 -9.53 -17.22 -19.33
C GLN A 460 -10.27 -15.93 -19.70
N VAL A 461 -11.55 -15.81 -19.35
CA VAL A 461 -12.32 -14.58 -19.57
C VAL A 461 -11.67 -13.40 -18.85
N GLN A 462 -11.31 -13.55 -17.56
CA GLN A 462 -10.68 -12.47 -16.80
C GLN A 462 -9.30 -12.10 -17.38
N ARG A 463 -8.55 -13.05 -17.94
CA ARG A 463 -7.32 -12.80 -18.71
C ARG A 463 -7.58 -11.96 -19.96
N HIS A 464 -8.62 -12.28 -20.73
CA HIS A 464 -9.03 -11.47 -21.90
C HIS A 464 -9.40 -10.03 -21.51
N LEU A 465 -9.95 -9.84 -20.30
CA LEU A 465 -10.26 -8.52 -19.75
C LEU A 465 -9.02 -7.76 -19.25
N ALA A 466 -7.87 -8.42 -19.13
CA ALA A 466 -6.61 -7.84 -18.63
C ALA A 466 -6.68 -7.30 -17.19
N SER A 467 -7.52 -7.90 -16.34
CA SER A 467 -7.74 -7.49 -14.94
C SER A 467 -6.45 -7.45 -14.11
N ASP A 468 -6.41 -6.56 -13.12
CA ASP A 468 -5.32 -6.46 -12.13
C ASP A 468 -5.49 -7.43 -10.97
N VAL A 469 -6.74 -7.70 -10.58
CA VAL A 469 -7.09 -8.71 -9.58
C VAL A 469 -8.16 -9.63 -10.19
N VAL A 470 -7.86 -10.92 -10.18
CA VAL A 470 -8.70 -12.01 -10.71
C VAL A 470 -9.31 -12.77 -9.54
N MET A 471 -10.62 -12.94 -9.53
CA MET A 471 -11.31 -13.75 -8.53
C MET A 471 -11.43 -15.21 -8.99
N VAL A 472 -11.20 -16.18 -8.10
CA VAL A 472 -11.48 -17.59 -8.38
C VAL A 472 -12.98 -17.82 -8.61
N LEU A 473 -13.33 -18.81 -9.44
CA LEU A 473 -14.72 -19.23 -9.55
C LEU A 473 -15.14 -19.99 -8.29
N ASP A 474 -16.27 -19.62 -7.73
CA ASP A 474 -16.83 -20.18 -6.52
C ASP A 474 -18.32 -20.55 -6.69
N GLU A 475 -18.81 -21.34 -5.75
CA GLU A 475 -20.23 -21.62 -5.57
C GLU A 475 -20.76 -20.79 -4.40
N CYS A 476 -21.63 -19.82 -4.69
CA CYS A 476 -22.33 -19.08 -3.65
C CYS A 476 -23.44 -19.94 -3.04
N THR A 477 -23.32 -20.27 -1.75
CA THR A 477 -24.36 -20.97 -0.98
C THR A 477 -25.58 -20.07 -0.76
N ALA A 478 -26.79 -20.60 -0.95
CA ALA A 478 -28.03 -19.86 -0.65
C ALA A 478 -28.24 -19.67 0.86
N HIS A 479 -29.03 -18.67 1.25
CA HIS A 479 -29.52 -18.50 2.62
C HIS A 479 -31.05 -18.51 2.65
N PRO A 480 -31.70 -19.28 3.56
CA PRO A 480 -31.09 -20.22 4.51
C PRO A 480 -30.57 -21.50 3.83
N ALA A 481 -29.55 -22.12 4.42
CA ALA A 481 -29.06 -23.44 4.02
C ALA A 481 -28.78 -24.28 5.27
N THR A 482 -28.98 -25.59 5.16
CA THR A 482 -28.52 -26.53 6.19
C THR A 482 -27.00 -26.60 6.22
N HIS A 483 -26.43 -26.99 7.36
CA HIS A 483 -24.97 -27.18 7.50
C HIS A 483 -24.41 -28.10 6.40
N LYS A 484 -25.06 -29.24 6.15
CA LYS A 484 -24.64 -30.19 5.10
C LYS A 484 -24.67 -29.58 3.69
N GLN A 485 -25.67 -28.74 3.37
CA GLN A 485 -25.73 -28.06 2.08
C GLN A 485 -24.60 -27.04 1.93
N ALA A 486 -24.32 -26.27 2.99
CA ALA A 486 -23.21 -25.33 3.01
C ALA A 486 -21.85 -26.03 2.91
N GLU A 487 -21.67 -27.18 3.57
CA GLU A 487 -20.45 -27.99 3.53
C GLU A 487 -20.17 -28.48 2.10
N VAL A 488 -21.16 -29.08 1.43
CA VAL A 488 -21.01 -29.58 0.04
C VAL A 488 -20.67 -28.45 -0.92
N SER A 489 -21.34 -27.31 -0.77
CA SER A 489 -21.14 -26.09 -1.57
C SER A 489 -19.73 -25.50 -1.39
N MET A 490 -19.28 -25.42 -0.14
CA MET A 490 -17.95 -24.95 0.23
C MET A 490 -16.86 -25.89 -0.31
N GLN A 491 -17.02 -27.21 -0.15
CA GLN A 491 -16.06 -28.19 -0.66
C GLN A 491 -15.93 -28.16 -2.18
N LEU A 492 -17.03 -27.95 -2.92
CA LEU A 492 -16.98 -27.74 -4.37
C LEU A 492 -16.19 -26.47 -4.71
N SER A 493 -16.45 -25.38 -4.00
CA SER A 493 -15.72 -24.11 -4.18
C SER A 493 -14.22 -24.29 -3.94
N MET A 494 -13.79 -25.09 -2.97
CA MET A 494 -12.36 -25.35 -2.72
C MET A 494 -11.69 -26.11 -3.88
N ARG A 495 -12.37 -27.11 -4.45
CA ARG A 495 -11.87 -27.82 -5.64
C ARG A 495 -11.80 -26.90 -6.86
N TRP A 496 -12.77 -26.01 -7.01
CA TRP A 496 -12.76 -24.98 -8.06
C TRP A 496 -11.68 -23.92 -7.84
N ALA A 497 -11.34 -23.57 -6.60
CA ALA A 497 -10.25 -22.65 -6.29
C ALA A 497 -8.89 -23.22 -6.72
N VAL A 498 -8.63 -24.51 -6.47
CA VAL A 498 -7.42 -25.21 -6.96
C VAL A 498 -7.35 -25.17 -8.49
N ARG A 499 -8.43 -25.55 -9.17
CA ARG A 499 -8.49 -25.51 -10.65
C ARG A 499 -8.29 -24.10 -11.21
N SER A 500 -8.87 -23.09 -10.55
CA SER A 500 -8.69 -21.68 -10.92
C SER A 500 -7.23 -21.26 -10.74
N ARG A 501 -6.55 -21.72 -9.68
CA ARG A 501 -5.14 -21.42 -9.42
C ARG A 501 -4.23 -22.05 -10.47
N ASP A 502 -4.46 -23.32 -10.79
CA ASP A 502 -3.68 -24.03 -11.81
C ASP A 502 -3.84 -23.36 -13.19
N ALA A 503 -5.07 -23.06 -13.59
CA ALA A 503 -5.35 -22.37 -14.85
C ALA A 503 -4.70 -20.97 -14.90
N PHE A 504 -4.72 -20.24 -13.78
CA PHE A 504 -4.10 -18.93 -13.67
C PHE A 504 -2.58 -18.98 -13.81
N GLN A 505 -1.91 -19.92 -13.14
CA GLN A 505 -0.46 -20.07 -13.22
C GLN A 505 0.01 -20.54 -14.60
N GLN A 506 -0.65 -21.56 -15.16
CA GLN A 506 -0.31 -22.10 -16.48
C GLN A 506 -0.48 -21.07 -17.60
N SER A 507 -1.44 -20.17 -17.44
CA SER A 507 -1.77 -19.15 -18.43
C SER A 507 -1.20 -17.77 -18.08
N ARG A 508 -0.27 -17.67 -17.13
CA ARG A 508 0.33 -16.40 -16.74
C ARG A 508 1.25 -15.83 -17.83
N GLU A 509 2.04 -16.71 -18.43
CA GLU A 509 2.93 -16.35 -19.54
C GLU A 509 2.10 -16.09 -20.81
N GLY A 510 2.32 -14.93 -21.44
CA GLY A 510 1.55 -14.47 -22.61
C GLY A 510 0.17 -13.85 -22.28
N ALA A 511 -0.20 -13.68 -21.01
CA ALA A 511 -1.39 -12.91 -20.65
C ALA A 511 -1.26 -11.43 -21.03
N LEU A 512 -2.39 -10.76 -21.30
CA LEU A 512 -2.40 -9.31 -21.52
C LEU A 512 -1.90 -8.54 -20.28
N ASN A 513 -2.11 -9.10 -19.08
CA ASN A 513 -1.58 -8.59 -17.82
C ASN A 513 -0.92 -9.72 -17.01
N PRO A 514 0.37 -10.04 -17.25
CA PRO A 514 1.08 -11.11 -16.52
C PRO A 514 1.38 -10.76 -15.04
N GLY A 515 1.20 -9.48 -14.68
CA GLY A 515 1.37 -8.96 -13.31
C GLY A 515 0.11 -9.06 -12.45
N ALA A 516 -1.00 -9.59 -12.97
CA ALA A 516 -2.24 -9.72 -12.23
C ALA A 516 -2.06 -10.55 -10.94
N ALA A 517 -2.85 -10.23 -9.92
CA ALA A 517 -2.99 -11.01 -8.69
C ALA A 517 -4.24 -11.90 -8.75
N GLN A 518 -4.29 -12.96 -7.95
CA GLN A 518 -5.48 -13.82 -7.84
C GLN A 518 -5.92 -13.95 -6.37
N PHE A 519 -7.21 -13.76 -6.13
CA PHE A 519 -7.80 -13.84 -4.79
C PHE A 519 -8.69 -15.08 -4.64
N GLY A 520 -8.53 -15.77 -3.52
CA GLY A 520 -9.42 -16.86 -3.11
C GLY A 520 -10.70 -16.33 -2.47
N ILE A 521 -11.79 -17.11 -2.49
CA ILE A 521 -13.08 -16.73 -1.90
C ILE A 521 -13.46 -17.72 -0.80
N VAL A 522 -13.49 -17.25 0.44
CA VAL A 522 -13.95 -18.04 1.59
C VAL A 522 -15.46 -18.21 1.51
N GLN A 523 -15.92 -19.46 1.54
CA GLN A 523 -17.34 -19.86 1.59
C GLN A 523 -17.65 -20.59 2.91
N GLY A 524 -18.89 -21.06 3.10
CA GLY A 524 -19.29 -21.79 4.32
C GLY A 524 -20.60 -21.31 4.95
N GLY A 525 -21.34 -20.39 4.31
CA GLY A 525 -22.61 -19.88 4.83
C GLY A 525 -22.44 -19.15 6.17
N MET A 526 -23.35 -19.40 7.11
CA MET A 526 -23.34 -18.81 8.46
C MET A 526 -22.68 -19.72 9.51
N PHE A 527 -21.88 -20.70 9.09
CA PHE A 527 -21.28 -21.72 9.95
C PHE A 527 -19.77 -21.47 10.13
N ASP A 528 -19.35 -21.16 11.35
CA ASP A 528 -17.96 -20.75 11.68
C ASP A 528 -16.95 -21.87 11.40
N ASP A 529 -17.30 -23.13 11.67
CA ASP A 529 -16.46 -24.30 11.40
C ASP A 529 -16.17 -24.46 9.90
N LEU A 530 -17.19 -24.34 9.04
CA LEU A 530 -17.02 -24.41 7.59
C LEU A 530 -16.23 -23.22 7.03
N ARG A 531 -16.41 -22.02 7.60
CA ARG A 531 -15.64 -20.82 7.25
C ARG A 531 -14.15 -21.00 7.55
N ARG A 532 -13.82 -21.61 8.69
CA ARG A 532 -12.43 -21.93 9.09
C ARG A 532 -11.82 -22.99 8.18
N GLU A 533 -12.56 -24.05 7.87
CA GLU A 533 -12.11 -25.09 6.93
C GLU A 533 -11.82 -24.50 5.55
N SER A 534 -12.74 -23.67 5.03
CA SER A 534 -12.57 -22.98 3.74
C SER A 534 -11.34 -22.08 3.75
N LEU A 535 -11.14 -21.28 4.79
CA LEU A 535 -9.97 -20.39 4.90
C LEU A 535 -8.67 -21.19 4.94
N ALA A 536 -8.60 -22.27 5.72
CA ALA A 536 -7.42 -23.12 5.81
C ALA A 536 -7.07 -23.71 4.43
N ALA A 537 -8.05 -24.30 3.74
CA ALA A 537 -7.86 -24.86 2.40
C ALA A 537 -7.35 -23.81 1.38
N LEU A 538 -7.88 -22.58 1.41
CA LEU A 538 -7.41 -21.51 0.54
C LEU A 538 -6.00 -21.01 0.92
N CYS A 539 -5.64 -21.05 2.20
CA CYS A 539 -4.28 -20.72 2.65
C CYS A 539 -3.27 -21.75 2.17
N ASP A 540 -3.62 -23.04 2.19
CA ASP A 540 -2.77 -24.13 1.69
C ASP A 540 -2.51 -24.01 0.18
N VAL A 541 -3.51 -23.57 -0.60
CA VAL A 541 -3.34 -23.28 -2.04
C VAL A 541 -2.47 -22.03 -2.27
N GLY A 542 -2.59 -21.03 -1.40
CA GLY A 542 -1.82 -19.79 -1.44
C GLY A 542 -2.30 -18.80 -2.50
N PHE A 543 -2.89 -17.69 -2.05
CA PHE A 543 -3.38 -16.60 -2.90
C PHE A 543 -2.75 -15.26 -2.52
N GLU A 544 -2.83 -14.30 -3.43
CA GLU A 544 -2.32 -12.95 -3.19
C GLU A 544 -3.26 -12.14 -2.27
N GLY A 545 -4.54 -12.52 -2.17
CA GLY A 545 -5.53 -11.94 -1.26
C GLY A 545 -6.72 -12.88 -1.02
N TYR A 546 -7.57 -12.55 -0.05
CA TYR A 546 -8.66 -13.41 0.38
C TYR A 546 -9.96 -12.62 0.52
N ALA A 547 -10.99 -13.08 -0.17
CA ALA A 547 -12.32 -12.50 -0.13
C ALA A 547 -13.27 -13.31 0.76
N ILE A 548 -14.31 -12.65 1.26
CA ILE A 548 -15.39 -13.23 2.05
C ILE A 548 -16.64 -13.23 1.17
N GLY A 549 -17.00 -14.42 0.67
CA GLY A 549 -18.17 -14.64 -0.20
C GLY A 549 -19.39 -15.12 0.58
N GLY A 550 -20.55 -15.17 -0.10
CA GLY A 550 -21.78 -15.74 0.47
C GLY A 550 -22.38 -14.95 1.65
N LEU A 551 -22.09 -13.65 1.72
CA LEU A 551 -22.70 -12.68 2.64
C LEU A 551 -23.48 -11.63 1.82
N SER A 552 -24.41 -10.95 2.48
CA SER A 552 -25.44 -10.08 1.88
C SER A 552 -26.30 -10.78 0.83
N VAL A 553 -26.66 -12.04 1.10
CA VAL A 553 -27.47 -12.89 0.21
C VAL A 553 -28.90 -13.11 0.73
N GLY A 554 -29.25 -12.48 1.86
CA GLY A 554 -30.59 -12.49 2.44
C GLY A 554 -30.63 -12.74 3.95
N GLU A 555 -29.47 -12.89 4.59
CA GLU A 555 -29.33 -13.08 6.03
C GLU A 555 -29.58 -11.79 6.82
N GLU A 556 -29.82 -11.95 8.13
CA GLU A 556 -29.90 -10.82 9.05
C GLU A 556 -28.53 -10.19 9.28
N LYS A 557 -28.49 -8.87 9.53
CA LYS A 557 -27.23 -8.15 9.77
C LYS A 557 -26.40 -8.75 10.91
N SER A 558 -27.06 -9.27 11.96
CA SER A 558 -26.39 -9.92 13.09
C SER A 558 -25.61 -11.16 12.66
N ASP A 559 -26.13 -11.92 11.72
CA ASP A 559 -25.50 -13.15 11.25
C ASP A 559 -24.28 -12.83 10.40
N MET A 560 -24.40 -11.85 9.50
CA MET A 560 -23.27 -11.31 8.74
C MET A 560 -22.15 -10.80 9.67
N TYR A 561 -22.50 -10.06 10.72
CA TYR A 561 -21.52 -9.56 11.69
C TYR A 561 -20.87 -10.70 12.49
N SER A 562 -21.65 -11.70 12.91
CA SER A 562 -21.13 -12.89 13.61
C SER A 562 -20.11 -13.64 12.75
N VAL A 563 -20.39 -13.84 11.46
CA VAL A 563 -19.44 -14.47 10.52
C VAL A 563 -18.16 -13.65 10.39
N MET A 564 -18.26 -12.32 10.25
CA MET A 564 -17.08 -11.47 10.16
C MET A 564 -16.23 -11.51 11.43
N GLU A 565 -16.86 -11.44 12.61
CA GLU A 565 -16.19 -11.51 13.92
C GLU A 565 -15.48 -12.85 14.15
N GLY A 566 -16.10 -13.96 13.71
CA GLY A 566 -15.52 -15.30 13.80
C GLY A 566 -14.37 -15.55 12.81
N LEU A 567 -14.45 -15.02 11.59
CA LEU A 567 -13.51 -15.32 10.50
C LEU A 567 -12.30 -14.37 10.44
N LEU A 568 -12.51 -13.05 10.51
CA LEU A 568 -11.47 -12.05 10.23
C LEU A 568 -10.19 -12.16 11.08
N PRO A 569 -10.26 -12.51 12.38
CA PRO A 569 -9.07 -12.73 13.20
C PRO A 569 -8.14 -13.85 12.69
N HIS A 570 -8.67 -14.80 11.91
CA HIS A 570 -7.91 -15.95 11.41
C HIS A 570 -7.37 -15.73 10.00
N MET A 571 -7.85 -14.72 9.27
CA MET A 571 -7.39 -14.43 7.92
C MET A 571 -5.92 -13.92 7.94
N PRO A 572 -5.08 -14.30 6.96
CA PRO A 572 -3.68 -13.88 6.91
C PRO A 572 -3.50 -12.36 7.09
N ALA A 573 -2.62 -11.97 8.00
CA ALA A 573 -2.44 -10.58 8.39
C ALA A 573 -1.71 -9.76 7.32
N ASP A 574 -0.85 -10.39 6.52
CA ASP A 574 -0.03 -9.78 5.46
C ASP A 574 -0.72 -9.76 4.08
N LYS A 575 -2.01 -10.12 4.02
CA LYS A 575 -2.80 -10.21 2.78
C LYS A 575 -4.03 -9.32 2.87
N PRO A 576 -4.48 -8.71 1.75
CA PRO A 576 -5.71 -7.93 1.72
C PRO A 576 -6.95 -8.82 1.92
N ARG A 577 -7.94 -8.26 2.61
CA ARG A 577 -9.20 -8.90 2.97
C ARG A 577 -10.34 -8.15 2.30
N TYR A 578 -11.08 -8.85 1.45
CA TYR A 578 -12.11 -8.26 0.60
C TYR A 578 -13.51 -8.77 0.98
N LEU A 579 -14.38 -7.88 1.46
CA LEU A 579 -15.78 -8.22 1.74
C LEU A 579 -16.64 -7.96 0.50
N MET A 580 -17.16 -9.04 -0.09
CA MET A 580 -17.86 -8.98 -1.38
C MET A 580 -19.30 -8.52 -1.25
N GLY A 581 -19.74 -7.57 -2.08
CA GLY A 581 -21.15 -7.19 -2.25
C GLY A 581 -21.77 -6.36 -1.11
N VAL A 582 -21.00 -6.07 -0.05
CA VAL A 582 -21.45 -5.27 1.10
C VAL A 582 -21.12 -3.80 0.89
N GLY A 583 -22.08 -2.90 1.16
CA GLY A 583 -21.79 -1.48 0.98
C GLY A 583 -22.77 -0.47 1.51
N THR A 584 -23.50 -0.72 2.61
CA THR A 584 -24.06 0.43 3.34
C THR A 584 -22.94 1.15 4.09
N PRO A 585 -22.99 2.48 4.29
CA PRO A 585 -21.94 3.20 5.03
C PRO A 585 -21.65 2.63 6.42
N GLU A 586 -22.68 2.14 7.12
CA GLU A 586 -22.54 1.47 8.42
C GLU A 586 -21.73 0.19 8.32
N ASP A 587 -22.03 -0.67 7.33
CA ASP A 587 -21.36 -1.95 7.16
C ASP A 587 -19.91 -1.76 6.72
N LEU A 588 -19.62 -0.70 5.94
CA LEU A 588 -18.25 -0.32 5.58
C LEU A 588 -17.43 0.02 6.83
N VAL A 589 -17.96 0.90 7.69
CA VAL A 589 -17.27 1.28 8.95
C VAL A 589 -17.09 0.07 9.86
N ARG A 590 -18.12 -0.78 10.00
CA ARG A 590 -18.04 -1.99 10.83
C ARG A 590 -17.03 -2.98 10.28
N GLY A 591 -17.03 -3.24 8.98
CA GLY A 591 -16.07 -4.12 8.32
C GLY A 591 -14.64 -3.64 8.50
N VAL A 592 -14.38 -2.33 8.34
CA VAL A 592 -13.05 -1.75 8.59
C VAL A 592 -12.62 -1.93 10.04
N ALA A 593 -13.52 -1.68 11.00
CA ALA A 593 -13.24 -1.88 12.43
C ALA A 593 -12.89 -3.34 12.78
N LEU A 594 -13.39 -4.31 11.99
CA LEU A 594 -13.07 -5.74 12.12
C LEU A 594 -11.86 -6.17 11.25
N GLY A 595 -11.30 -5.28 10.44
CA GLY A 595 -10.08 -5.50 9.66
C GLY A 595 -10.27 -5.91 8.21
N VAL A 596 -11.39 -5.53 7.59
CA VAL A 596 -11.60 -5.60 6.13
C VAL A 596 -10.94 -4.40 5.43
N ASP A 597 -10.32 -4.62 4.27
CA ASP A 597 -9.61 -3.58 3.51
C ASP A 597 -10.30 -3.16 2.21
N MET A 598 -11.11 -4.04 1.62
CA MET A 598 -11.70 -3.81 0.31
C MET A 598 -13.20 -4.11 0.37
N PHE A 599 -13.98 -3.29 -0.33
CA PHE A 599 -15.44 -3.43 -0.45
C PHE A 599 -15.88 -3.08 -1.86
N ASP A 600 -16.99 -3.65 -2.30
CA ASP A 600 -17.68 -3.26 -3.52
C ASP A 600 -19.20 -3.25 -3.28
N CYS A 601 -19.91 -2.35 -3.96
CA CYS A 601 -21.35 -2.41 -4.00
C CYS A 601 -21.93 -1.58 -5.16
N VAL A 602 -23.02 -2.05 -5.74
CA VAL A 602 -23.80 -1.27 -6.72
C VAL A 602 -24.59 -0.14 -6.07
N MET A 603 -24.73 -0.13 -4.74
CA MET A 603 -25.62 0.75 -3.98
C MET A 603 -25.46 2.24 -4.30
N PRO A 604 -24.27 2.88 -4.24
CA PRO A 604 -24.15 4.32 -4.46
C PRO A 604 -24.62 4.73 -5.86
N THR A 605 -24.26 3.97 -6.90
CA THR A 605 -24.67 4.28 -8.28
C THR A 605 -26.15 3.95 -8.50
N ARG A 606 -26.65 2.80 -8.03
CA ARG A 606 -28.07 2.42 -8.18
C ARG A 606 -28.98 3.39 -7.45
N ASN A 607 -28.62 3.77 -6.23
CA ASN A 607 -29.38 4.70 -5.41
C ASN A 607 -29.36 6.10 -6.01
N GLY A 608 -28.21 6.57 -6.52
CA GLY A 608 -28.10 7.87 -7.18
C GLY A 608 -29.08 7.99 -8.36
N ARG A 609 -29.11 6.98 -9.24
CA ARG A 609 -30.07 6.95 -10.37
C ARG A 609 -31.54 6.81 -9.95
N ASN A 610 -31.80 6.32 -8.74
CA ASN A 610 -33.15 6.14 -8.20
C ASN A 610 -33.56 7.28 -7.25
N GLY A 611 -32.76 8.34 -7.11
CA GLY A 611 -33.08 9.51 -6.29
C GLY A 611 -32.83 9.35 -4.79
N TYR A 612 -31.99 8.39 -4.38
CA TYR A 612 -31.58 8.15 -2.99
C TYR A 612 -30.13 8.59 -2.81
N LEU A 613 -29.91 9.63 -1.99
CA LEU A 613 -28.65 10.36 -1.92
C LEU A 613 -28.09 10.34 -0.49
N PHE A 614 -26.85 9.88 -0.35
CA PHE A 614 -26.17 9.83 0.94
C PHE A 614 -25.62 11.21 1.30
N THR A 615 -25.90 11.69 2.51
CA THR A 615 -25.38 12.99 3.00
C THR A 615 -24.89 12.87 4.44
N SER A 616 -24.14 13.86 4.90
CA SER A 616 -23.66 14.05 6.28
C SER A 616 -24.79 14.03 7.33
N THR A 617 -26.03 14.32 6.92
CA THR A 617 -27.22 14.35 7.79
C THR A 617 -28.17 13.16 7.57
N GLY A 618 -27.77 12.21 6.72
CA GLY A 618 -28.54 11.00 6.41
C GLY A 618 -28.99 10.93 4.95
N MET A 619 -29.88 9.98 4.68
CA MET A 619 -30.39 9.73 3.33
C MET A 619 -31.39 10.80 2.91
N VAL A 620 -31.14 11.47 1.79
CA VAL A 620 -32.07 12.36 1.11
C VAL A 620 -32.78 11.59 0.00
N LYS A 621 -34.12 11.67 -0.03
CA LYS A 621 -34.94 11.13 -1.13
C LYS A 621 -35.37 12.30 -2.01
N ILE A 622 -34.65 12.54 -3.11
CA ILE A 622 -34.77 13.80 -3.86
C ILE A 622 -36.18 14.01 -4.43
N ARG A 623 -36.93 12.94 -4.70
CA ARG A 623 -38.32 12.95 -5.20
C ARG A 623 -39.34 13.54 -4.23
N ASN A 624 -39.01 13.65 -2.94
CA ASN A 624 -39.94 14.18 -1.94
C ASN A 624 -40.28 15.65 -2.25
N ALA A 625 -41.55 16.02 -2.07
CA ALA A 625 -42.06 17.35 -2.41
C ALA A 625 -41.34 18.49 -1.67
N GLN A 626 -40.84 18.24 -0.46
CA GLN A 626 -40.06 19.21 0.32
C GLN A 626 -38.80 19.75 -0.39
N HIS A 627 -38.31 19.05 -1.44
CA HIS A 627 -37.14 19.45 -2.18
C HIS A 627 -37.45 20.31 -3.41
N ARG A 628 -38.72 20.48 -3.78
CA ARG A 628 -39.15 21.21 -4.99
C ARG A 628 -38.57 22.63 -5.06
N ASP A 629 -38.65 23.36 -3.96
CA ASP A 629 -38.25 24.76 -3.87
C ASP A 629 -37.00 24.95 -2.98
N ALA A 630 -36.28 23.86 -2.69
CA ALA A 630 -35.12 23.86 -1.81
C ALA A 630 -33.86 24.39 -2.53
N ASP A 631 -33.67 25.71 -2.52
CA ASP A 631 -32.48 26.38 -3.05
C ASP A 631 -31.28 26.30 -2.09
N ILE A 632 -30.90 25.08 -1.77
CA ILE A 632 -29.76 24.73 -0.93
C ILE A 632 -29.00 23.57 -1.58
N PRO A 633 -27.70 23.41 -1.32
CA PRO A 633 -26.95 22.27 -1.86
C PRO A 633 -27.50 20.95 -1.34
N LEU A 634 -27.17 19.87 -2.05
CA LEU A 634 -27.56 18.52 -1.63
C LEU A 634 -27.01 18.16 -0.26
N ASP A 635 -25.74 18.46 0.01
CA ASP A 635 -25.09 18.29 1.30
C ASP A 635 -24.13 19.47 1.54
N VAL A 636 -24.32 20.18 2.65
CA VAL A 636 -23.51 21.37 3.00
C VAL A 636 -22.08 21.03 3.40
N ALA A 637 -21.82 19.77 3.78
CA ALA A 637 -20.48 19.30 4.14
C ALA A 637 -19.75 18.62 2.96
N CYS A 638 -20.34 18.65 1.77
CA CYS A 638 -19.80 18.01 0.57
C CYS A 638 -19.34 19.07 -0.42
N ASP A 639 -18.15 18.88 -0.96
CA ASP A 639 -17.47 19.77 -1.90
C ASP A 639 -17.49 19.26 -3.35
N CYS A 640 -18.19 18.15 -3.62
CA CYS A 640 -18.28 17.59 -4.97
C CYS A 640 -18.92 18.58 -5.96
N TYR A 641 -18.63 18.40 -7.25
CA TYR A 641 -19.22 19.20 -8.34
C TYR A 641 -20.75 19.37 -8.20
N THR A 642 -21.47 18.30 -7.85
CA THR A 642 -22.93 18.37 -7.66
C THR A 642 -23.33 19.33 -6.53
N CYS A 643 -22.68 19.25 -5.36
CA CYS A 643 -23.03 20.08 -4.20
C CYS A 643 -22.55 21.53 -4.36
N SER A 644 -21.43 21.75 -5.05
CA SER A 644 -20.85 23.07 -5.26
C SER A 644 -21.60 23.90 -6.31
N ASN A 645 -22.36 23.25 -7.21
CA ASN A 645 -22.93 23.92 -8.38
C ASN A 645 -24.47 23.85 -8.48
N PHE A 646 -25.14 22.91 -7.81
CA PHE A 646 -26.58 22.69 -8.00
C PHE A 646 -27.35 22.58 -6.68
N SER A 647 -28.58 23.11 -6.70
CA SER A 647 -29.51 23.03 -5.57
C SER A 647 -30.31 21.73 -5.57
N ARG A 648 -30.88 21.38 -4.42
CA ARG A 648 -31.83 20.26 -4.29
C ARG A 648 -33.07 20.46 -5.17
N ALA A 649 -33.54 21.71 -5.32
CA ALA A 649 -34.63 22.05 -6.24
C ALA A 649 -34.32 21.64 -7.67
N TYR A 650 -33.11 21.95 -8.16
CA TYR A 650 -32.70 21.58 -9.51
C TYR A 650 -32.59 20.06 -9.69
N LEU A 651 -31.97 19.35 -8.72
CA LEU A 651 -31.87 17.89 -8.77
C LEU A 651 -33.24 17.20 -8.71
N HIS A 652 -34.16 17.72 -7.90
CA HIS A 652 -35.56 17.27 -7.86
C HIS A 652 -36.23 17.41 -9.23
N HIS A 653 -36.08 18.59 -9.85
CA HIS A 653 -36.62 18.86 -11.17
C HIS A 653 -36.06 17.88 -12.23
N LEU A 654 -34.73 17.71 -12.31
CA LEU A 654 -34.11 16.79 -13.27
C LEU A 654 -34.59 15.35 -13.13
N ASP A 655 -34.66 14.83 -11.90
CA ASP A 655 -35.16 13.47 -11.66
C ASP A 655 -36.65 13.33 -12.04
N ARG A 656 -37.48 14.34 -11.74
CA ARG A 656 -38.90 14.36 -12.12
C ARG A 656 -39.12 14.40 -13.63
N CYS A 657 -38.22 15.08 -14.36
CA CYS A 657 -38.23 15.12 -15.82
C CYS A 657 -37.62 13.88 -16.48
N GLY A 658 -36.96 13.01 -15.71
CA GLY A 658 -36.27 11.83 -16.24
C GLY A 658 -34.99 12.19 -17.02
N GLU A 659 -34.40 13.35 -16.73
CA GLU A 659 -33.19 13.83 -17.42
C GLU A 659 -31.95 13.04 -17.01
N MET A 660 -31.17 12.58 -18.00
CA MET A 660 -29.95 11.79 -17.77
C MET A 660 -28.95 12.51 -16.87
N LEU A 661 -28.88 13.84 -16.98
CA LEU A 661 -28.02 14.68 -16.15
C LEU A 661 -28.31 14.50 -14.65
N GLY A 662 -29.58 14.35 -14.25
CA GLY A 662 -29.94 14.14 -12.85
C GLY A 662 -29.31 12.86 -12.30
N ALA A 663 -29.40 11.76 -13.07
CA ALA A 663 -28.80 10.49 -12.72
C ALA A 663 -27.26 10.55 -12.64
N MET A 664 -26.61 11.33 -13.52
CA MET A 664 -25.17 11.55 -13.51
C MET A 664 -24.71 12.32 -12.27
N LEU A 665 -25.29 13.48 -12.01
CA LEU A 665 -24.95 14.35 -10.86
C LEU A 665 -25.17 13.62 -9.52
N MET A 666 -26.29 12.91 -9.39
CA MET A 666 -26.62 12.14 -8.20
C MET A 666 -25.69 10.94 -7.99
N THR A 667 -25.24 10.29 -9.07
CA THR A 667 -24.28 9.18 -9.00
C THR A 667 -22.89 9.69 -8.61
N GLN A 668 -22.45 10.79 -9.22
CA GLN A 668 -21.18 11.44 -8.90
C GLN A 668 -21.12 11.81 -7.41
N HIS A 669 -22.17 12.44 -6.88
CA HIS A 669 -22.28 12.78 -5.46
C HIS A 669 -22.17 11.55 -4.55
N ASN A 670 -22.95 10.50 -4.82
CA ASN A 670 -22.93 9.30 -3.97
C ASN A 670 -21.56 8.59 -3.98
N LEU A 671 -20.88 8.56 -5.13
CA LEU A 671 -19.53 7.98 -5.20
C LEU A 671 -18.53 8.83 -4.42
N HIS A 672 -18.59 10.16 -4.57
CA HIS A 672 -17.75 11.09 -3.79
C HIS A 672 -17.95 10.89 -2.29
N PHE A 673 -19.20 10.76 -1.83
CA PHE A 673 -19.52 10.47 -0.42
C PHE A 673 -18.82 9.19 0.06
N TYR A 674 -18.88 8.10 -0.72
CA TYR A 674 -18.23 6.83 -0.36
C TYR A 674 -16.70 6.94 -0.35
N HIS A 675 -16.12 7.64 -1.32
CA HIS A 675 -14.68 7.85 -1.38
C HIS A 675 -14.17 8.73 -0.24
N ASN A 676 -14.92 9.78 0.12
CA ASN A 676 -14.63 10.61 1.29
C ASN A 676 -14.78 9.85 2.62
N LEU A 677 -15.78 8.97 2.74
CA LEU A 677 -15.89 8.07 3.90
C LEU A 677 -14.63 7.22 4.05
N MET A 678 -14.18 6.58 2.96
CA MET A 678 -12.96 5.78 2.97
C MET A 678 -11.71 6.62 3.23
N ALA A 679 -11.64 7.85 2.69
CA ALA A 679 -10.56 8.79 2.96
C ALA A 679 -10.52 9.21 4.44
N GLY A 680 -11.67 9.46 5.06
CA GLY A 680 -11.78 9.74 6.49
C GLY A 680 -11.25 8.58 7.33
N LEU A 681 -11.64 7.34 7.01
CA LEU A 681 -11.13 6.13 7.67
C LEU A 681 -9.61 5.93 7.49
N ARG A 682 -9.01 6.56 6.47
CA ARG A 682 -7.57 6.52 6.17
C ARG A 682 -6.74 7.61 6.85
N LEU A 683 -7.32 8.79 7.09
CA LEU A 683 -6.62 9.95 7.66
C LEU A 683 -6.46 9.86 9.18
N ILE A 684 -7.29 9.06 9.83
CA ILE A 684 -7.29 8.95 11.28
C ILE A 684 -6.03 8.18 11.70
N ASN A 685 -5.03 8.90 12.21
CA ASN A 685 -4.04 8.30 13.10
C ASN A 685 -4.81 7.57 14.19
N LEU A 686 -4.47 6.29 14.33
CA LEU A 686 -5.20 5.19 14.92
C LEU A 686 -5.37 5.28 16.46
N LEU A 687 -5.89 6.43 16.91
CA LEU A 687 -6.19 6.81 18.30
C LEU A 687 -7.63 7.33 18.47
N PHE A 688 -8.41 7.50 17.38
CA PHE A 688 -9.70 8.19 17.40
C PHE A 688 -10.85 7.45 16.72
N LEU A 689 -10.68 6.18 16.31
CA LEU A 689 -11.76 5.43 15.65
C LEU A 689 -13.01 5.33 16.55
N GLY A 690 -12.83 5.22 17.87
CA GLY A 690 -13.93 5.27 18.84
C GLY A 690 -14.71 6.59 18.83
N GLY A 691 -14.02 7.73 18.67
CA GLY A 691 -14.66 9.06 18.57
C GLY A 691 -15.41 9.24 17.26
N PHE A 692 -14.86 8.75 16.15
CA PHE A 692 -15.51 8.83 14.84
C PHE A 692 -16.74 7.93 14.72
N VAL A 693 -16.67 6.69 15.24
CA VAL A 693 -17.82 5.79 15.35
C VAL A 693 -18.90 6.40 16.24
N LEU A 694 -18.55 7.07 17.33
CA LEU A 694 -19.51 7.79 18.17
C LEU A 694 -20.15 8.97 17.43
N ILE A 695 -19.38 9.80 16.72
CA ILE A 695 -19.90 10.93 15.94
C ILE A 695 -20.87 10.44 14.86
N PHE A 696 -20.49 9.42 14.08
CA PHE A 696 -21.36 8.83 13.05
C PHE A 696 -22.57 8.09 13.66
N TYR A 697 -22.39 7.41 14.80
CA TYR A 697 -23.48 6.77 15.52
C TYR A 697 -24.52 7.79 15.99
N PHE A 698 -24.09 8.92 16.56
CA PHE A 698 -25.01 9.95 17.03
C PHE A 698 -25.62 10.79 15.91
N LEU A 699 -24.89 11.08 14.83
CA LEU A 699 -25.35 11.93 13.73
C LEU A 699 -26.19 11.18 12.67
N LEU A 700 -25.89 9.90 12.41
CA LEU A 700 -26.55 9.14 11.33
C LEU A 700 -27.34 7.94 11.85
N ILE A 701 -26.76 7.12 12.74
CA ILE A 701 -27.35 5.83 13.12
C ILE A 701 -28.50 5.99 14.12
N ARG A 702 -28.30 6.79 15.17
CA ARG A 702 -29.30 7.02 16.23
C ARG A 702 -30.56 7.69 15.70
N PRO A 703 -30.52 8.73 14.85
CA PRO A 703 -31.73 9.31 14.26
C PRO A 703 -32.45 8.34 13.33
N GLN A 704 -31.73 7.54 12.54
CA GLN A 704 -32.33 6.55 11.63
C GLN A 704 -32.99 5.39 12.39
N ASN A 705 -32.33 4.83 13.41
CA ASN A 705 -32.91 3.78 14.25
C ASN A 705 -34.12 4.27 15.04
N LYS A 706 -34.09 5.54 15.49
CA LYS A 706 -35.25 6.19 16.10
C LYS A 706 -36.41 6.30 15.11
N ARG A 707 -36.17 6.84 13.90
CA ARG A 707 -37.18 6.94 12.84
C ARG A 707 -37.73 5.58 12.39
N ARG A 708 -36.89 4.54 12.33
CA ARG A 708 -37.30 3.17 11.98
C ARG A 708 -38.21 2.57 13.04
N LYS A 709 -37.86 2.71 14.33
CA LYS A 709 -38.72 2.28 15.44
C LYS A 709 -40.03 3.07 15.48
N GLU A 710 -39.98 4.38 15.26
CA GLU A 710 -41.17 5.24 15.18
C GLU A 710 -42.09 4.84 14.02
N HIS A 711 -41.54 4.57 12.83
CA HIS A 711 -42.31 4.10 11.67
C HIS A 711 -42.89 2.70 11.88
N GLN A 712 -42.12 1.79 12.48
CA GLN A 712 -42.60 0.46 12.79
C GLN A 712 -43.74 0.51 13.83
N ASN A 713 -43.60 1.35 14.86
CA ASN A 713 -44.65 1.61 15.83
C ASN A 713 -45.89 2.30 15.23
N LEU A 714 -45.70 3.20 14.25
CA LEU A 714 -46.80 3.82 13.52
C LEU A 714 -47.60 2.73 12.81
N VAL A 715 -46.92 1.90 12.02
CA VAL A 715 -47.52 0.84 11.19
C VAL A 715 -48.25 -0.22 12.02
N THR A 716 -47.67 -0.64 13.16
CA THR A 716 -48.31 -1.64 14.04
C THR A 716 -49.54 -1.10 14.76
N ASN A 717 -49.61 0.20 15.00
CA ASN A 717 -50.72 0.83 15.72
C ASN A 717 -51.82 1.39 14.82
N LEU A 718 -51.69 1.28 13.49
CA LEU A 718 -52.72 1.74 12.54
C LEU A 718 -54.04 1.01 12.79
N SER A 719 -55.09 1.79 12.97
CA SER A 719 -56.43 1.31 13.28
C SER A 719 -57.47 1.84 12.30
N LYS A 720 -58.62 1.15 12.22
CA LYS A 720 -59.76 1.63 11.45
C LYS A 720 -60.20 3.00 12.00
N GLY A 721 -60.43 3.95 11.09
CA GLY A 721 -60.86 5.30 11.41
C GLY A 721 -59.72 6.32 11.55
N ASP A 722 -58.45 5.89 11.53
CA ASP A 722 -57.31 6.81 11.50
C ASP A 722 -57.26 7.56 10.16
N GLU A 723 -57.00 8.87 10.23
CA GLU A 723 -56.67 9.67 9.07
C GLU A 723 -55.16 9.56 8.83
N ILE A 724 -54.75 9.29 7.60
CA ILE A 724 -53.35 9.07 7.26
C ILE A 724 -52.92 9.87 6.04
N VAL A 725 -51.62 10.08 5.93
CA VAL A 725 -50.98 10.53 4.70
C VAL A 725 -49.94 9.51 4.28
N THR A 726 -49.96 9.11 3.01
CA THR A 726 -48.96 8.20 2.45
C THR A 726 -47.65 8.93 2.18
N ALA A 727 -46.55 8.18 2.03
CA ALA A 727 -45.27 8.75 1.62
C ALA A 727 -45.32 9.46 0.25
N GLY A 728 -46.33 9.13 -0.58
CA GLY A 728 -46.61 9.79 -1.86
C GLY A 728 -47.53 11.02 -1.75
N GLY A 729 -47.97 11.40 -0.54
CA GLY A 729 -48.81 12.57 -0.29
C GLY A 729 -50.32 12.33 -0.42
N ILE A 730 -50.76 11.08 -0.58
CA ILE A 730 -52.20 10.74 -0.63
C ILE A 730 -52.75 10.78 0.79
N VAL A 731 -53.80 11.58 1.00
CA VAL A 731 -54.50 11.71 2.28
C VAL A 731 -55.79 10.90 2.23
N GLY A 732 -56.12 10.17 3.29
CA GLY A 732 -57.38 9.45 3.39
C GLY A 732 -57.59 8.77 4.73
N GLN A 733 -58.78 8.20 4.94
CA GLN A 733 -59.15 7.54 6.18
C GLN A 733 -59.11 6.02 6.04
N ILE A 734 -58.60 5.31 7.06
CA ILE A 734 -58.51 3.85 7.05
C ILE A 734 -59.90 3.22 7.27
N ASN A 735 -60.40 2.48 6.29
CA ASN A 735 -61.64 1.70 6.37
C ASN A 735 -61.42 0.29 6.90
N LYS A 736 -60.30 -0.34 6.54
CA LYS A 736 -59.96 -1.70 6.95
C LYS A 736 -58.45 -1.90 7.03
N VAL A 737 -58.01 -2.65 8.04
CA VAL A 737 -56.63 -3.07 8.22
C VAL A 737 -56.53 -4.57 7.92
N GLU A 738 -55.58 -4.96 7.07
CA GLU A 738 -55.20 -6.35 6.72
C GLU A 738 -53.74 -6.58 7.14
N ASP A 739 -53.16 -7.76 6.93
CA ASP A 739 -51.80 -8.06 7.44
C ASP A 739 -50.73 -7.12 6.87
N ASP A 740 -50.60 -7.04 5.54
CA ASP A 740 -49.61 -6.19 4.86
C ASP A 740 -50.20 -4.90 4.24
N PHE A 741 -51.53 -4.83 4.13
CA PHE A 741 -52.25 -3.77 3.41
C PHE A 741 -53.30 -3.10 4.29
N ILE A 742 -53.67 -1.89 3.90
CA ILE A 742 -54.82 -1.16 4.43
C ILE A 742 -55.70 -0.68 3.28
N LYS A 743 -57.00 -0.59 3.53
CA LYS A 743 -57.97 0.04 2.64
C LYS A 743 -58.23 1.46 3.12
N VAL A 744 -57.94 2.43 2.27
CA VAL A 744 -57.99 3.86 2.59
C VAL A 744 -59.02 4.52 1.69
N GLN A 745 -60.01 5.18 2.30
CA GLN A 745 -60.97 6.00 1.59
C GLN A 745 -60.38 7.38 1.36
N VAL A 746 -60.27 7.77 0.10
CA VAL A 746 -59.66 9.03 -0.33
C VAL A 746 -60.70 10.03 -0.87
N SER A 747 -61.91 9.57 -1.20
CA SER A 747 -63.10 10.38 -1.49
C SER A 747 -64.38 9.55 -1.30
N GLU A 748 -65.58 10.16 -1.41
CA GLU A 748 -66.87 9.48 -1.19
C GLU A 748 -67.02 8.17 -1.97
N ASN A 749 -66.46 8.07 -3.18
CA ASN A 749 -66.60 6.90 -4.06
C ASN A 749 -65.27 6.20 -4.43
N VAL A 750 -64.16 6.54 -3.76
CA VAL A 750 -62.84 5.97 -4.11
C VAL A 750 -62.16 5.38 -2.86
N GLU A 751 -61.94 4.06 -2.90
CA GLU A 751 -61.17 3.31 -1.92
C GLU A 751 -59.90 2.74 -2.57
N MET A 752 -58.75 2.97 -1.93
CA MET A 752 -57.45 2.51 -2.40
C MET A 752 -56.90 1.45 -1.46
N ARG A 753 -56.26 0.42 -2.01
CA ARG A 753 -55.50 -0.56 -1.24
C ARG A 753 -54.03 -0.16 -1.22
N ILE A 754 -53.49 0.11 -0.04
CA ILE A 754 -52.17 0.69 0.16
C ILE A 754 -51.35 -0.22 1.09
N GLN A 755 -50.08 -0.45 0.78
CA GLN A 755 -49.19 -1.17 1.69
C GLN A 755 -49.00 -0.39 2.98
N LYS A 756 -49.05 -1.07 4.12
CA LYS A 756 -48.82 -0.46 5.45
C LYS A 756 -47.49 0.29 5.52
N THR A 757 -46.45 -0.25 4.91
CA THR A 757 -45.10 0.35 4.87
C THR A 757 -45.05 1.68 4.11
N ALA A 758 -46.04 1.97 3.26
CA ALA A 758 -46.13 3.20 2.48
C ALA A 758 -46.80 4.36 3.22
N ILE A 759 -47.24 4.17 4.47
CA ILE A 759 -47.87 5.22 5.29
C ILE A 759 -46.80 6.14 5.87
N GLY A 760 -46.88 7.44 5.57
CA GLY A 760 -45.91 8.43 6.01
C GLY A 760 -46.17 8.95 7.43
N ALA A 761 -47.44 9.17 7.78
CA ALA A 761 -47.87 9.61 9.10
C ALA A 761 -49.38 9.40 9.33
N THR A 762 -49.80 9.39 10.60
CA THR A 762 -51.19 9.62 11.01
C THR A 762 -51.45 11.11 11.16
N LEU A 763 -52.66 11.54 10.81
CA LEU A 763 -53.11 12.92 10.89
C LEU A 763 -54.04 13.10 12.10
N PRO A 764 -54.14 14.31 12.67
CA PRO A 764 -55.15 14.62 13.66
C PRO A 764 -56.56 14.33 13.12
N LYS A 765 -57.45 13.81 13.97
CA LYS A 765 -58.85 13.56 13.56
C LYS A 765 -59.52 14.86 13.14
N GLY A 766 -60.20 14.85 12.00
CA GLY A 766 -60.88 16.00 11.40
C GLY A 766 -60.03 16.79 10.40
N THR A 767 -58.81 16.34 10.08
CA THR A 767 -57.94 17.01 9.10
C THR A 767 -58.53 16.93 7.68
N ILE A 768 -59.09 15.78 7.31
CA ILE A 768 -59.72 15.58 5.99
C ILE A 768 -60.92 16.53 5.80
N LYS A 769 -61.76 16.70 6.83
CA LYS A 769 -62.92 17.61 6.76
C LYS A 769 -62.54 19.09 6.62
N ASN A 770 -61.33 19.47 7.00
CA ASN A 770 -60.82 20.83 6.83
C ASN A 770 -60.19 21.05 5.46
N LEU A 771 -59.72 19.99 4.79
CA LEU A 771 -59.19 20.05 3.42
C LEU A 771 -60.32 20.23 2.38
N ASP A 772 -61.53 19.76 2.66
CA ASP A 772 -62.71 19.92 1.78
C ASP A 772 -63.38 21.32 1.89
N LYS A 773 -62.82 22.24 2.70
CA LYS A 773 -63.36 23.60 2.91
C LYS A 773 -62.65 24.70 2.13
N ASP A 774 -61.50 24.41 1.54
CA ASP A 774 -60.74 25.26 0.62
C ASP A 774 -60.78 24.63 -0.79
#